data_AF-A0A4S9X3P5-F1
#
_entry.id   AF-A0A4S9X3P5-F1
#
_cell.length_a   1.000
_cell.length_b   1.000
_cell.length_c   1.000
_cell.angle_alpha   90.00
_cell.angle_beta   90.00
_cell.angle_gamma   90.00
#
_symmetry.space_group_name_H-M   'P 1'
#
loop_
_entity.id
_entity.type
_entity.pdbx_description
1 polymer ?
#
loop_
_entity_poly.entity_id
_entity_poly.type
_entity_poly.pdbx_seq_one_letter_code
_entity_poly.pdbx_strand_id
1 'polypeptide(L)'
;MVISVSGRIQVRARTDDALLLTSSWRVGKLNITANLWQSIELVLQLESFIDTTTFNNGFESARVLCLDANDEVKEAKFSDKTAQFFWQCLRATAVSGPGVDCVVRLVVPLQSGYIVRSDIIPLRLQDLECVKTVTSFADPLQTFAGEGVTCSDCSNLEPLFSVAAAGLILNVSSTDTELESSTTDLELENRLSLPWILPGPVQHKTLVLVDANSADPAKGGNGSGLYLAAQALGIKLVVLDNANHWLEEPQYAHWREAFIPTRLTNPPKGDLTEILLKSIKAYGKPIDGIITFADSYWTYIADAAKRLGIPTAPKEALRTATNKYLTSKYVGYEAYRASCLDEALDIASKNDLPYPLIVKPCDGWSSEGVSHVDSFDQLTTAIKAIDESRHGSEFVMEKYCAGPEVDANFVLLDGEVLFFEVCDDLPKSADTNGPSLGSLNNFHELNSVYPSALPTEEIDLLRNSFLDTLLKMGLKDGIMHLEGRVDRSSVDYEMENGILDLHPRKSAGSEPASAWLIEINPRPLGMTGSQIVESTYGVDYWGLALLIAVQDRSRVRALSHPFKNGPQYHCIMVFIPADYPSSCEGLYDSEDLCADLMSRRKDLASHISRSGCFVKRGQKVPHPSTGVHSFLAYFNVFSRKSRHEALQLAKEVRDEVRYSFK
;
A
#
# COMPACT_ATOMS: atom_id res chain seq x y z
N MET A 1 2.84 26.57 24.22
CA MET A 1 2.86 27.17 25.58
C MET A 1 3.43 26.15 26.54
N VAL A 2 4.40 26.52 27.39
CA VAL A 2 4.94 25.61 28.44
C VAL A 2 4.01 25.66 29.65
N ILE A 3 3.56 24.50 30.10
CA ILE A 3 2.67 24.35 31.25
C ILE A 3 3.47 23.69 32.38
N SER A 4 3.25 24.11 33.63
CA SER A 4 3.84 23.46 34.81
C SER A 4 2.71 22.82 35.62
N VAL A 5 2.05 21.84 35.02
CA VAL A 5 1.08 20.98 35.70
C VAL A 5 1.68 19.60 35.77
N SER A 6 1.73 19.04 36.99
CA SER A 6 2.31 17.74 37.27
C SER A 6 1.49 16.99 38.31
N GLY A 7 1.56 15.67 38.28
CA GLY A 7 0.99 14.79 39.29
C GLY A 7 1.78 13.49 39.41
N ARG A 8 1.21 12.54 40.15
CA ARG A 8 1.78 11.19 40.30
C ARG A 8 0.81 10.11 39.83
N ILE A 9 1.37 8.97 39.46
CA ILE A 9 0.66 7.75 39.10
C ILE A 9 1.17 6.65 40.01
N GLN A 10 0.25 5.92 40.64
CA GLN A 10 0.53 4.67 41.33
C GLN A 10 -0.17 3.52 40.61
N VAL A 11 0.58 2.48 40.29
CA VAL A 11 0.05 1.22 39.77
C VAL A 11 0.05 0.22 40.91
N ARG A 12 -1.12 -0.36 41.22
CA ARG A 12 -1.30 -1.34 42.29
C ARG A 12 -1.90 -2.63 41.77
N ALA A 13 -1.48 -3.77 42.29
CA ALA A 13 -2.06 -5.06 41.94
C ALA A 13 -3.52 -5.15 42.39
N ARG A 14 -4.42 -5.70 41.56
CA ARG A 14 -5.83 -5.91 41.96
C ARG A 14 -6.00 -6.98 43.04
N THR A 15 -5.05 -7.89 43.16
CA THR A 15 -5.13 -9.07 44.03
C THR A 15 -4.92 -8.76 45.51
N ASP A 16 -3.92 -7.93 45.81
CA ASP A 16 -3.45 -7.66 47.17
C ASP A 16 -3.12 -6.17 47.41
N ASP A 17 -3.44 -5.30 46.45
CA ASP A 17 -3.14 -3.86 46.47
C ASP A 17 -1.65 -3.52 46.61
N ALA A 18 -0.76 -4.48 46.28
CA ALA A 18 0.68 -4.25 46.30
C ALA A 18 1.07 -3.14 45.32
N LEU A 19 1.91 -2.20 45.76
CA LEU A 19 2.45 -1.15 44.90
C LEU A 19 3.43 -1.75 43.90
N LEU A 20 3.12 -1.63 42.60
CA LEU A 20 3.91 -2.17 41.51
C LEU A 20 4.88 -1.13 40.95
N LEU A 21 4.37 0.08 40.70
CA LEU A 21 5.09 1.18 40.05
C LEU A 21 4.60 2.53 40.56
N THR A 22 5.52 3.47 40.76
CA THR A 22 5.21 4.90 40.94
C THR A 22 5.92 5.72 39.87
N SER A 23 5.19 6.62 39.22
CA SER A 23 5.72 7.52 38.20
C SER A 23 5.15 8.92 38.38
N SER A 24 5.95 9.95 38.15
CA SER A 24 5.46 11.31 38.01
C SER A 24 5.06 11.57 36.56
N TRP A 25 4.11 12.48 36.36
CA TRP A 25 3.75 12.97 35.04
C TRP A 25 3.70 14.50 35.04
N ARG A 26 3.99 15.11 33.90
CA ARG A 26 3.82 16.55 33.67
C ARG A 26 3.36 16.83 32.25
N VAL A 27 2.54 17.88 32.08
CA VAL A 27 2.23 18.42 30.75
C VAL A 27 3.32 19.41 30.36
N GLY A 28 4.04 19.14 29.28
CA GLY A 28 5.16 19.99 28.84
C GLY A 28 4.69 21.14 27.96
N LYS A 29 4.43 20.85 26.69
CA LYS A 29 4.01 21.80 25.66
C LYS A 29 2.60 21.51 25.16
N LEU A 30 1.80 22.56 25.01
CA LEU A 30 0.62 22.58 24.14
C LEU A 30 0.94 23.34 22.87
N ASN A 31 0.81 22.68 21.73
CA ASN A 31 1.03 23.26 20.40
C ASN A 31 -0.24 23.11 19.56
N ILE A 32 -0.79 24.25 19.12
CA ILE A 32 -1.89 24.28 18.15
C ILE A 32 -1.24 24.40 16.77
N THR A 33 -1.51 23.44 15.91
CA THR A 33 -0.95 23.44 14.56
C THR A 33 -1.86 24.19 13.59
N ALA A 34 -1.32 24.58 12.44
CA ALA A 34 -2.10 25.25 11.40
C ALA A 34 -3.24 24.37 10.82
N ASN A 35 -3.21 23.05 11.05
CA ASN A 35 -4.11 22.07 10.42
C ASN A 35 -5.30 21.66 11.31
N LEU A 36 -5.80 22.55 12.18
CA LEU A 36 -6.95 22.30 13.06
C LEU A 36 -6.79 21.05 13.95
N TRP A 37 -5.58 20.80 14.44
CA TRP A 37 -5.33 19.82 15.49
C TRP A 37 -4.27 20.32 16.48
N GLN A 38 -4.30 19.76 17.69
CA GLN A 38 -3.43 20.13 18.80
C GLN A 38 -2.54 18.94 19.20
N SER A 39 -1.28 19.24 19.47
CA SER A 39 -0.30 18.33 20.07
C SER A 39 -0.21 18.63 21.57
N ILE A 40 -0.35 17.59 22.40
CA ILE A 40 -0.15 17.65 23.85
C ILE A 40 1.08 16.82 24.21
N GLU A 41 2.09 17.47 24.79
CA GLU A 41 3.24 16.78 25.37
C GLU A 41 2.92 16.30 26.78
N LEU A 42 3.05 15.00 27.00
CA LEU A 42 3.05 14.39 28.32
C LEU A 42 4.43 13.80 28.57
N VAL A 43 5.03 14.11 29.71
CA VAL A 43 6.30 13.56 30.14
C VAL A 43 6.07 12.71 31.37
N LEU A 44 6.46 11.44 31.32
CA LEU A 44 6.40 10.49 32.42
C LEU A 44 7.81 10.20 32.90
N GLN A 45 8.02 10.15 34.21
CA GLN A 45 9.30 9.81 34.80
C GLN A 45 9.12 8.75 35.88
N LEU A 46 9.99 7.74 35.90
CA LEU A 46 9.93 6.69 36.89
C LEU A 46 10.43 7.19 38.25
N GLU A 47 9.61 7.05 39.30
CA GLU A 47 10.02 7.32 40.68
C GLU A 47 10.43 6.02 41.39
N SER A 48 9.64 4.95 41.25
CA SER A 48 9.96 3.64 41.82
C SER A 48 9.31 2.50 41.02
N PHE A 49 9.99 1.35 40.99
CA PHE A 49 9.49 0.13 40.36
C PHE A 49 9.84 -1.08 41.22
N ILE A 50 8.83 -1.82 41.68
CA ILE A 50 8.98 -2.78 42.78
C ILE A 50 8.79 -4.23 42.30
N ASP A 51 7.73 -4.53 41.53
CA ASP A 51 7.42 -5.90 41.06
C ASP A 51 7.18 -5.95 39.55
N THR A 52 8.10 -6.62 38.85
CA THR A 52 8.10 -6.81 37.39
C THR A 52 7.13 -7.90 36.94
N THR A 53 6.90 -8.92 37.76
CA THR A 53 6.13 -10.12 37.40
C THR A 53 4.66 -9.79 37.26
N THR A 54 4.07 -9.14 38.26
CA THR A 54 2.65 -8.75 38.24
C THR A 54 2.40 -7.63 37.23
N PHE A 55 3.33 -6.70 37.05
CA PHE A 55 3.24 -5.64 36.04
C PHE A 55 3.27 -6.18 34.58
N ASN A 56 3.85 -7.36 34.37
CA ASN A 56 3.84 -7.99 33.05
C ASN A 56 2.50 -8.66 32.69
N ASN A 57 1.64 -8.93 33.69
CA ASN A 57 0.33 -9.56 33.49
C ASN A 57 -0.72 -8.64 32.84
N GLY A 58 -0.43 -7.36 32.64
CA GLY A 58 -1.25 -6.44 31.84
C GLY A 58 -2.19 -5.56 32.65
N PHE A 59 -2.83 -4.59 31.97
CA PHE A 59 -3.66 -3.54 32.59
C PHE A 59 -4.81 -4.11 33.45
N GLU A 60 -5.42 -5.22 33.03
CA GLU A 60 -6.54 -5.86 33.74
C GLU A 60 -6.16 -6.36 35.14
N SER A 61 -4.90 -6.73 35.36
CA SER A 61 -4.40 -7.21 36.65
C SER A 61 -4.07 -6.09 37.66
N ALA A 62 -4.17 -4.82 37.24
CA ALA A 62 -3.75 -3.66 38.04
C ALA A 62 -4.81 -2.55 38.11
N ARG A 63 -4.68 -1.71 39.14
CA ARG A 63 -5.39 -0.43 39.29
C ARG A 63 -4.41 0.70 39.06
N VAL A 64 -4.79 1.65 38.23
CA VAL A 64 -4.02 2.87 37.97
C VAL A 64 -4.66 4.00 38.76
N LEU A 65 -3.93 4.52 39.74
CA LEU A 65 -4.34 5.64 40.57
C LEU A 65 -3.60 6.89 40.13
N CYS A 66 -4.33 7.89 39.66
CA CYS A 66 -3.80 9.21 39.35
C CYS A 66 -3.98 10.12 40.56
N LEU A 67 -2.87 10.63 41.08
CA LEU A 67 -2.79 11.67 42.09
C LEU A 67 -2.60 13.00 41.35
N ASP A 68 -3.59 13.88 41.45
CA ASP A 68 -3.46 15.24 40.92
C ASP A 68 -2.59 16.12 41.83
N ALA A 69 -2.41 17.39 41.44
CA ALA A 69 -1.62 18.36 42.20
C ALA A 69 -2.17 18.64 43.62
N ASN A 70 -3.39 18.18 43.96
CA ASN A 70 -4.03 18.33 45.26
C ASN A 70 -4.03 17.01 46.08
N ASP A 71 -3.29 15.99 45.64
CA ASP A 71 -3.25 14.64 46.23
C ASP A 71 -4.62 13.92 46.27
N GLU A 72 -5.59 14.33 45.44
CA GLU A 72 -6.83 13.56 45.29
C GLU A 72 -6.55 12.28 44.50
N VAL A 73 -6.86 11.13 45.11
CA VAL A 73 -6.71 9.81 44.48
C VAL A 73 -7.93 9.51 43.61
N LYS A 74 -7.73 9.41 42.29
CA LYS A 74 -8.76 8.92 41.36
C LYS A 74 -8.25 7.69 40.61
N GLU A 75 -9.04 6.61 40.62
CA GLU A 75 -8.77 5.47 39.74
C GLU A 75 -9.07 5.91 38.30
N ALA A 76 -8.06 5.83 37.43
CA ALA A 76 -8.17 6.29 36.06
C ALA A 76 -9.14 5.42 35.26
N LYS A 77 -10.06 6.07 34.53
CA LYS A 77 -11.00 5.39 33.64
C LYS A 77 -10.63 5.71 32.20
N PHE A 78 -10.16 4.71 31.48
CA PHE A 78 -9.81 4.81 30.06
C PHE A 78 -10.68 3.85 29.26
N SER A 79 -10.86 4.15 27.97
CA SER A 79 -11.35 3.14 27.01
C SER A 79 -10.31 2.02 26.86
N ASP A 80 -10.70 0.85 26.33
CA ASP A 80 -9.78 -0.30 26.20
C ASP A 80 -8.51 0.05 25.41
N LYS A 81 -8.64 0.72 24.25
CA LYS A 81 -7.51 1.13 23.41
C LYS A 81 -6.58 2.10 24.16
N THR A 82 -7.18 3.08 24.84
CA THR A 82 -6.44 4.09 25.57
C THR A 82 -5.76 3.52 26.81
N ALA A 83 -6.40 2.58 27.52
CA ALA A 83 -5.84 1.86 28.64
C ALA A 83 -4.60 1.06 28.24
N GLN A 84 -4.69 0.33 27.11
CA GLN A 84 -3.57 -0.43 26.56
C GLN A 84 -2.39 0.47 26.19
N PHE A 85 -2.64 1.59 25.51
CA PHE A 85 -1.58 2.55 25.18
C PHE A 85 -0.97 3.19 26.44
N PHE A 86 -1.80 3.62 27.40
CA PHE A 86 -1.31 4.16 28.66
C PHE A 86 -0.41 3.14 29.40
N TRP A 87 -0.79 1.86 29.37
CA TRP A 87 0.05 0.78 29.89
C TRP A 87 1.38 0.64 29.14
N GLN A 88 1.39 0.82 27.82
CA GLN A 88 2.63 0.87 27.04
C GLN A 88 3.51 2.07 27.44
N CYS A 89 2.93 3.24 27.72
CA CYS A 89 3.67 4.39 28.23
C CYS A 89 4.35 4.08 29.58
N LEU A 90 3.62 3.45 30.51
CA LEU A 90 4.16 3.05 31.81
C LEU A 90 5.28 1.99 31.65
N ARG A 91 5.10 1.02 30.75
CA ARG A 91 6.15 0.04 30.40
C ARG A 91 7.39 0.70 29.81
N ALA A 92 7.21 1.63 28.88
CA ALA A 92 8.31 2.38 28.29
C ALA A 92 9.07 3.18 29.37
N THR A 93 8.34 3.84 30.27
CA THR A 93 8.90 4.57 31.42
C THR A 93 9.69 3.64 32.36
N ALA A 94 9.15 2.46 32.67
CA ALA A 94 9.82 1.47 33.51
C ALA A 94 11.10 0.93 32.88
N VAL A 95 11.12 0.71 31.56
CA VAL A 95 12.29 0.23 30.81
C VAL A 95 13.39 1.30 30.73
N SER A 96 13.02 2.57 30.55
CA SER A 96 13.99 3.68 30.53
C SER A 96 14.68 3.91 31.87
N GLY A 97 14.00 3.59 32.98
CA GLY A 97 14.54 3.70 34.34
C GLY A 97 14.43 5.10 34.97
N PRO A 98 14.85 5.25 36.24
CA PRO A 98 14.74 6.51 36.96
C PRO A 98 15.61 7.62 36.33
N GLY A 99 15.10 8.85 36.32
CA GLY A 99 15.82 10.02 35.80
C GLY A 99 15.80 10.18 34.27
N VAL A 100 15.17 9.25 33.54
CA VAL A 100 14.99 9.32 32.08
C VAL A 100 13.52 9.65 31.77
N ASP A 101 13.30 10.69 30.97
CA ASP A 101 11.96 11.13 30.57
C ASP A 101 11.40 10.21 29.49
N CYS A 102 10.21 9.67 29.71
CA CYS A 102 9.38 9.07 28.66
C CYS A 102 8.45 10.13 28.10
N VAL A 103 8.69 10.56 26.86
CA VAL A 103 7.90 11.60 26.20
C VAL A 103 6.80 10.98 25.36
N VAL A 104 5.57 11.44 25.60
CA VAL A 104 4.34 11.01 24.95
C VAL A 104 3.70 12.21 24.26
N ARG A 105 3.18 12.01 23.04
CA ARG A 105 2.35 13.00 22.33
C ARG A 105 0.93 12.50 22.24
N LEU A 106 -0.04 13.33 22.60
CA LEU A 106 -1.44 13.12 22.26
C LEU A 106 -1.83 14.04 21.10
N VAL A 107 -2.52 13.49 20.12
CA VAL A 107 -3.02 14.22 18.95
C VAL A 107 -4.52 14.43 19.13
N VAL A 108 -4.94 15.69 19.28
CA VAL A 108 -6.33 16.08 19.55
C VAL A 108 -6.89 16.85 18.34
N PRO A 109 -7.98 16.38 17.72
CA PRO A 109 -8.64 17.13 16.66
C PRO A 109 -9.33 18.39 17.21
N LEU A 110 -9.09 19.54 16.56
CA LEU A 110 -9.77 20.81 16.85
C LEU A 110 -10.93 21.10 15.89
N GLN A 111 -11.12 20.24 14.91
CA GLN A 111 -12.26 20.30 14.01
C GLN A 111 -13.39 19.41 14.54
N SER A 112 -14.61 19.94 14.54
CA SER A 112 -15.82 19.16 14.83
C SER A 112 -16.22 18.35 13.60
N GLY A 113 -16.59 17.09 13.81
CA GLY A 113 -16.97 16.19 12.72
C GLY A 113 -16.53 14.76 12.94
N TYR A 114 -16.55 13.94 11.89
CA TYR A 114 -16.16 12.54 11.96
C TYR A 114 -14.78 12.30 11.36
N ILE A 115 -14.05 11.33 11.92
CA ILE A 115 -12.75 10.93 11.40
C ILE A 115 -12.89 10.22 10.05
N VAL A 116 -12.07 10.61 9.07
CA VAL A 116 -12.15 10.07 7.70
C VAL A 116 -11.77 8.59 7.63
N ARG A 117 -10.85 8.18 8.50
CA ARG A 117 -10.31 6.83 8.62
C ARG A 117 -9.71 6.66 10.03
N SER A 118 -10.09 5.60 10.75
CA SER A 118 -9.77 5.48 12.18
C SER A 118 -8.27 5.33 12.50
N ASP A 119 -7.47 4.76 11.61
CA ASP A 119 -6.03 4.53 11.77
C ASP A 119 -5.17 5.53 10.95
N ILE A 120 -5.75 6.66 10.51
CA ILE A 120 -5.05 7.62 9.65
C ILE A 120 -3.75 8.16 10.26
N ILE A 121 -3.69 8.32 11.59
CA ILE A 121 -2.49 8.79 12.28
C ILE A 121 -1.39 7.71 12.25
N PRO A 122 -1.60 6.47 12.73
CA PRO A 122 -0.64 5.38 12.53
C PRO A 122 -0.17 5.22 11.09
N LEU A 123 -1.09 5.24 10.12
CA LEU A 123 -0.77 5.08 8.70
C LEU A 123 0.22 6.15 8.21
N ARG A 124 -0.01 7.42 8.56
CA ARG A 124 0.81 8.55 8.10
C ARG A 124 2.17 8.65 8.82
N LEU A 125 2.32 8.00 9.96
CA LEU A 125 3.55 8.02 10.78
C LEU A 125 4.41 6.76 10.59
N GLN A 126 4.09 5.91 9.62
CA GLN A 126 4.93 4.79 9.22
C GLN A 126 6.36 5.24 8.92
N ASP A 127 7.32 4.50 9.48
CA ASP A 127 8.78 4.71 9.39
C ASP A 127 9.33 6.02 10.00
N LEU A 128 8.54 6.75 10.79
CA LEU A 128 9.02 7.96 11.45
C LEU A 128 9.97 7.64 12.62
N GLU A 129 11.27 7.93 12.46
CA GLU A 129 12.34 7.52 13.39
C GLU A 129 12.19 8.07 14.82
N CYS A 130 11.66 9.28 14.98
CA CYS A 130 11.47 9.89 16.30
C CYS A 130 10.28 9.30 17.08
N VAL A 131 9.52 8.38 16.48
CA VAL A 131 8.34 7.78 17.09
C VAL A 131 8.53 6.27 17.24
N LYS A 132 8.55 5.82 18.50
CA LYS A 132 8.69 4.40 18.85
C LYS A 132 7.39 3.63 18.70
N THR A 133 6.27 4.24 19.04
CA THR A 133 4.96 3.59 19.02
C THR A 133 3.89 4.62 18.71
N VAL A 134 2.94 4.26 17.85
CA VAL A 134 1.73 5.05 17.57
C VAL A 134 0.53 4.17 17.81
N THR A 135 -0.50 4.70 18.47
CA THR A 135 -1.76 4.00 18.65
C THR A 135 -2.91 4.95 18.36
N SER A 136 -3.80 4.54 17.46
CA SER A 136 -5.07 5.24 17.30
C SER A 136 -6.03 4.85 18.42
N PHE A 137 -6.72 5.84 18.97
CA PHE A 137 -7.84 5.65 19.89
C PHE A 137 -9.18 5.69 19.16
N ALA A 138 -9.18 6.15 17.91
CA ALA A 138 -10.40 6.36 17.17
C ALA A 138 -11.07 5.04 16.76
N ASP A 139 -12.40 5.03 16.77
CA ASP A 139 -13.21 4.03 16.09
C ASP A 139 -13.59 4.52 14.67
N PRO A 140 -13.87 3.60 13.73
CA PRO A 140 -14.31 3.97 12.39
C PRO A 140 -15.54 4.89 12.44
N LEU A 141 -15.46 6.03 11.75
CA LEU A 141 -16.49 7.07 11.69
C LEU A 141 -16.81 7.74 13.05
N GLN A 142 -15.93 7.62 14.05
CA GLN A 142 -16.09 8.32 15.33
C GLN A 142 -16.18 9.84 15.12
N THR A 143 -17.10 10.47 15.86
CA THR A 143 -17.27 11.92 15.87
C THR A 143 -16.49 12.57 17.02
N PHE A 144 -15.87 13.71 16.73
CA PHE A 144 -15.15 14.55 17.67
C PHE A 144 -15.84 15.92 17.78
N ALA A 145 -15.85 16.48 18.99
CA ALA A 145 -16.45 17.79 19.25
C ALA A 145 -15.64 18.95 18.64
N GLY A 146 -14.34 18.76 18.44
CA GLY A 146 -13.43 19.81 17.97
C GLY A 146 -12.98 20.77 19.07
N GLU A 147 -13.12 20.37 20.33
CA GLU A 147 -12.74 21.19 21.47
C GLU A 147 -11.29 20.86 21.86
N GLY A 148 -10.42 21.86 21.76
CA GLY A 148 -9.04 21.75 22.22
C GLY A 148 -8.93 21.71 23.74
N VAL A 149 -7.81 21.18 24.22
CA VAL A 149 -7.47 21.14 25.64
C VAL A 149 -6.85 22.47 26.06
N THR A 150 -7.35 23.04 27.16
CA THR A 150 -6.81 24.26 27.78
C THR A 150 -5.95 23.94 29.00
N CYS A 151 -5.23 24.94 29.52
CA CYS A 151 -4.38 24.76 30.70
C CYS A 151 -5.14 24.27 31.95
N SER A 152 -6.43 24.62 32.09
CA SER A 152 -7.27 24.15 33.20
C SER A 152 -7.62 22.67 33.11
N ASP A 153 -7.60 22.09 31.91
CA ASP A 153 -7.92 20.68 31.68
C ASP A 153 -6.71 19.77 31.93
N CYS A 154 -5.50 20.35 31.99
CA CYS A 154 -4.24 19.65 32.18
C CYS A 154 -4.03 19.08 33.58
N SER A 155 -4.91 19.34 34.55
CA SER A 155 -4.78 18.83 35.93
C SER A 155 -5.15 17.36 36.09
N ASN A 156 -5.74 16.73 35.07
CA ASN A 156 -6.13 15.32 35.08
C ASN A 156 -5.79 14.66 33.74
N LEU A 157 -5.28 13.43 33.76
CA LEU A 157 -4.92 12.67 32.56
C LEU A 157 -6.15 12.15 31.80
N GLU A 158 -7.21 11.75 32.49
CA GLU A 158 -8.40 11.12 31.87
C GLU A 158 -9.04 12.01 30.77
N PRO A 159 -9.33 13.31 31.02
CA PRO A 159 -9.84 14.20 29.98
C PRO A 159 -8.93 14.33 28.76
N LEU A 160 -7.61 14.42 28.95
CA LEU A 160 -6.63 14.57 27.87
C LEU A 160 -6.67 13.38 26.91
N PHE A 161 -6.75 12.19 27.47
CA PHE A 161 -6.85 10.94 26.73
C PHE A 161 -8.21 10.74 26.07
N SER A 162 -9.29 11.21 26.70
CA SER A 162 -10.66 11.06 26.19
C SER A 162 -10.95 11.85 24.90
N VAL A 163 -10.28 13.00 24.72
CA VAL A 163 -10.45 13.86 23.54
C VAL A 163 -9.41 13.58 22.45
N ALA A 164 -8.36 12.81 22.74
CA ALA A 164 -7.32 12.48 21.78
C ALA A 164 -7.79 11.44 20.75
N ALA A 165 -7.40 11.64 19.50
CA ALA A 165 -7.59 10.65 18.44
C ALA A 165 -6.46 9.60 18.41
N ALA A 166 -5.26 9.95 18.88
CA ALA A 166 -4.12 9.04 18.94
C ALA A 166 -3.11 9.44 20.03
N GLY A 167 -2.28 8.47 20.41
CA GLY A 167 -1.12 8.65 21.26
C GLY A 167 0.17 8.12 20.62
N LEU A 168 1.28 8.80 20.87
CA LEU A 168 2.61 8.45 20.37
C LEU A 168 3.60 8.36 21.54
N ILE A 169 4.45 7.34 21.56
CA ILE A 169 5.62 7.26 22.44
C ILE A 169 6.84 7.64 21.60
N LEU A 170 7.59 8.66 22.02
CA LEU A 170 8.74 9.16 21.26
C LEU A 170 10.00 8.35 21.57
N ASN A 171 10.88 8.26 20.58
CA ASN A 171 12.22 7.69 20.72
C ASN A 171 13.20 8.82 21.07
N VAL A 172 13.22 9.22 22.34
CA VAL A 172 14.08 10.30 22.82
C VAL A 172 15.46 9.72 23.12
N SER A 173 16.45 10.06 22.30
CA SER A 173 17.78 9.45 22.33
C SER A 173 18.84 10.32 23.00
N SER A 174 18.55 11.61 23.17
CA SER A 174 19.52 12.61 23.61
C SER A 174 19.18 13.29 24.93
N THR A 175 20.18 13.96 25.49
CA THR A 175 20.05 14.87 26.64
C THR A 175 19.27 16.16 26.33
N ASP A 176 18.88 16.41 25.07
CA ASP A 176 18.19 17.63 24.63
C ASP A 176 16.78 17.36 24.08
N THR A 177 15.88 17.07 25.03
CA THR A 177 14.46 16.78 24.79
C THR A 177 13.71 17.88 24.02
N GLU A 178 14.16 19.14 24.08
CA GLU A 178 13.46 20.26 23.45
C GLU A 178 13.64 20.31 21.93
N LEU A 179 14.85 19.98 21.45
CA LEU A 179 15.15 19.95 20.02
C LEU A 179 14.42 18.78 19.33
N GLU A 180 14.48 17.58 19.92
CA GLU A 180 13.78 16.39 19.40
C GLU A 180 12.25 16.57 19.42
N SER A 181 11.73 17.24 20.47
CA SER A 181 10.32 17.67 20.54
C SER A 181 9.92 18.53 19.35
N SER A 182 10.76 19.52 19.01
CA SER A 182 10.45 20.48 17.94
C SER A 182 10.52 19.83 16.55
N THR A 183 11.49 18.94 16.33
CA THR A 183 11.58 18.13 15.10
C THR A 183 10.36 17.23 14.92
N THR A 184 9.88 16.62 16.01
CA THR A 184 8.68 15.78 15.98
C THR A 184 7.45 16.58 15.55
N ASP A 185 7.26 17.79 16.07
CA ASP A 185 6.11 18.63 15.71
C ASP A 185 6.14 19.02 14.22
N LEU A 186 7.32 19.32 13.66
CA LEU A 186 7.47 19.58 12.21
C LEU A 186 7.11 18.35 11.36
N GLU A 187 7.50 17.14 11.79
CA GLU A 187 7.14 15.90 11.11
C GLU A 187 5.63 15.61 11.20
N LEU A 188 5.01 15.88 12.35
CA LEU A 188 3.56 15.76 12.49
C LEU A 188 2.81 16.76 11.60
N GLU A 189 3.30 18.01 11.49
CA GLU A 189 2.73 19.01 10.57
C GLU A 189 2.87 18.58 9.11
N ASN A 190 4.01 18.01 8.73
CA ASN A 190 4.24 17.47 7.39
C ASN A 190 3.28 16.31 7.08
N ARG A 191 3.14 15.37 8.02
CA ARG A 191 2.45 14.09 7.81
C ARG A 191 0.94 14.19 8.03
N LEU A 192 0.47 15.01 8.95
CA LEU A 192 -0.96 15.24 9.22
C LEU A 192 -1.50 16.48 8.49
N SER A 193 -0.90 16.83 7.35
CA SER A 193 -1.27 17.95 6.46
C SER A 193 -2.46 17.66 5.54
N LEU A 194 -3.49 17.02 6.08
CA LEU A 194 -4.72 16.65 5.37
C LEU A 194 -5.94 16.89 6.27
N PRO A 195 -7.14 17.09 5.70
CA PRO A 195 -8.36 17.19 6.50
C PRO A 195 -8.80 15.80 6.95
N TRP A 196 -8.31 15.33 8.11
CA TRP A 196 -8.62 14.00 8.64
C TRP A 196 -9.85 13.94 9.55
N ILE A 197 -10.48 15.10 9.82
CA ILE A 197 -11.84 15.21 10.36
C ILE A 197 -12.71 15.97 9.35
N LEU A 198 -13.88 15.44 9.00
CA LEU A 198 -14.83 16.10 8.09
C LEU A 198 -16.13 16.47 8.81
N PRO A 199 -16.70 17.65 8.52
CA PRO A 199 -17.97 18.06 9.11
C PRO A 199 -19.13 17.28 8.50
N GLY A 200 -20.27 17.27 9.21
CA GLY A 200 -21.52 16.70 8.72
C GLY A 200 -21.83 15.31 9.30
N PRO A 201 -22.96 14.72 8.88
CA PRO A 201 -23.42 13.46 9.44
C PRO A 201 -22.61 12.27 8.92
N VAL A 202 -22.34 11.32 9.80
CA VAL A 202 -21.76 10.02 9.45
C VAL A 202 -22.69 9.25 8.51
N GLN A 203 -22.12 8.66 7.46
CA GLN A 203 -22.82 7.73 6.58
C GLN A 203 -22.12 6.37 6.59
N HIS A 204 -22.86 5.32 6.93
CA HIS A 204 -22.38 3.96 6.75
C HIS A 204 -22.59 3.51 5.31
N LYS A 205 -21.58 2.87 4.74
CA LYS A 205 -21.58 2.41 3.35
C LYS A 205 -21.44 0.90 3.27
N THR A 206 -22.16 0.28 2.35
CA THR A 206 -22.06 -1.15 2.06
C THR A 206 -21.55 -1.36 0.64
N LEU A 207 -20.43 -2.05 0.51
CA LEU A 207 -19.74 -2.31 -0.75
C LEU A 207 -19.76 -3.81 -1.05
N VAL A 208 -20.16 -4.16 -2.28
CA VAL A 208 -20.03 -5.52 -2.80
C VAL A 208 -18.65 -5.68 -3.42
N LEU A 209 -17.87 -6.64 -2.91
CA LEU A 209 -16.60 -7.06 -3.48
C LEU A 209 -16.81 -8.36 -4.26
N VAL A 210 -16.47 -8.36 -5.55
CA VAL A 210 -16.48 -9.54 -6.41
C VAL A 210 -15.03 -9.96 -6.66
N ASP A 211 -14.74 -11.25 -6.47
CA ASP A 211 -13.39 -11.82 -6.52
C ASP A 211 -12.47 -11.27 -5.40
N ALA A 212 -12.42 -11.99 -4.29
CA ALA A 212 -11.91 -11.53 -3.01
C ALA A 212 -10.41 -11.82 -2.79
N ASN A 213 -9.65 -11.89 -3.88
CA ASN A 213 -8.25 -12.31 -3.95
C ASN A 213 -8.04 -13.78 -3.54
N SER A 214 -7.33 -14.54 -4.38
CA SER A 214 -7.20 -16.00 -4.25
C SER A 214 -6.32 -16.48 -3.09
N ALA A 215 -5.44 -15.63 -2.55
CA ALA A 215 -4.43 -16.05 -1.58
C ALA A 215 -4.84 -15.78 -0.13
N ASP A 216 -5.00 -16.86 0.65
CA ASP A 216 -5.24 -16.84 2.09
C ASP A 216 -4.05 -16.18 2.84
N PRO A 217 -4.27 -15.13 3.65
CA PRO A 217 -3.21 -14.50 4.43
C PRO A 217 -2.47 -15.47 5.37
N ALA A 218 -3.17 -16.48 5.90
CA ALA A 218 -2.54 -17.51 6.72
C ALA A 218 -1.59 -18.42 5.92
N LYS A 219 -1.55 -18.31 4.58
CA LYS A 219 -0.71 -19.09 3.66
C LYS A 219 0.24 -18.22 2.83
N GLY A 220 0.50 -16.98 3.24
CA GLY A 220 1.42 -16.07 2.55
C GLY A 220 0.73 -15.08 1.61
N GLY A 221 -0.60 -15.05 1.58
CA GLY A 221 -1.37 -14.03 0.87
C GLY A 221 -1.18 -12.64 1.49
N ASN A 222 -1.09 -11.61 0.65
CA ASN A 222 -0.98 -10.21 1.08
C ASN A 222 -2.32 -9.47 1.03
N GLY A 223 -3.45 -10.16 0.80
CA GLY A 223 -4.76 -9.53 0.59
C GLY A 223 -5.39 -8.83 1.80
N SER A 224 -4.80 -8.93 3.00
CA SER A 224 -5.38 -8.37 4.24
C SER A 224 -5.53 -6.84 4.20
N GLY A 225 -4.68 -6.14 3.46
CA GLY A 225 -4.67 -4.67 3.40
C GLY A 225 -6.01 -4.06 2.98
N LEU A 226 -6.70 -4.67 2.00
CA LEU A 226 -8.03 -4.23 1.56
C LEU A 226 -9.05 -4.31 2.69
N TYR A 227 -9.09 -5.44 3.40
CA TYR A 227 -10.06 -5.68 4.47
C TYR A 227 -9.80 -4.78 5.68
N LEU A 228 -8.53 -4.56 6.03
CA LEU A 228 -8.13 -3.63 7.08
C LEU A 228 -8.49 -2.19 6.72
N ALA A 229 -8.27 -1.77 5.47
CA ALA A 229 -8.70 -0.45 5.00
C ALA A 229 -10.23 -0.29 5.07
N ALA A 230 -11.00 -1.30 4.65
CA ALA A 230 -12.46 -1.26 4.72
C ALA A 230 -12.96 -1.12 6.17
N GLN A 231 -12.37 -1.87 7.11
CA GLN A 231 -12.68 -1.77 8.54
C GLN A 231 -12.37 -0.36 9.07
N ALA A 232 -11.18 0.17 8.78
CA ALA A 232 -10.77 1.50 9.25
C ALA A 232 -11.63 2.64 8.68
N LEU A 233 -12.18 2.45 7.48
CA LEU A 233 -13.12 3.37 6.84
C LEU A 233 -14.58 3.18 7.32
N GLY A 234 -14.88 2.11 8.06
CA GLY A 234 -16.24 1.78 8.47
C GLY A 234 -17.14 1.33 7.30
N ILE A 235 -16.54 0.77 6.24
CA ILE A 235 -17.25 0.23 5.08
C ILE A 235 -17.59 -1.24 5.34
N LYS A 236 -18.86 -1.59 5.18
CA LYS A 236 -19.33 -2.98 5.26
C LYS A 236 -19.06 -3.69 3.95
N LEU A 237 -18.28 -4.77 3.99
CA LEU A 237 -17.99 -5.58 2.80
C LEU A 237 -18.95 -6.78 2.68
N VAL A 238 -19.62 -6.88 1.54
CA VAL A 238 -20.35 -8.08 1.11
C VAL A 238 -19.51 -8.77 0.06
N VAL A 239 -19.03 -9.97 0.36
CA VAL A 239 -18.10 -10.70 -0.52
C VAL A 239 -18.87 -11.69 -1.38
N LEU A 240 -18.70 -11.60 -2.69
CA LEU A 240 -19.18 -12.57 -3.68
C LEU A 240 -17.98 -13.35 -4.21
N ASP A 241 -17.85 -14.60 -3.80
CA ASP A 241 -16.78 -15.50 -4.25
C ASP A 241 -17.26 -16.95 -4.28
N ASN A 242 -16.46 -17.83 -4.86
CA ASN A 242 -16.73 -19.26 -4.94
C ASN A 242 -16.92 -19.87 -3.54
N ALA A 243 -17.79 -20.88 -3.45
CA ALA A 243 -17.97 -21.64 -2.21
C ALA A 243 -16.65 -22.26 -1.74
N ASN A 244 -16.45 -22.35 -0.42
CA ASN A 244 -15.23 -22.83 0.24
C ASN A 244 -14.02 -21.89 0.06
N HIS A 245 -14.23 -20.63 -0.32
CA HIS A 245 -13.19 -19.61 -0.25
C HIS A 245 -12.78 -19.38 1.21
N TRP A 246 -11.51 -19.08 1.47
CA TRP A 246 -10.96 -18.94 2.83
C TRP A 246 -11.71 -17.88 3.65
N LEU A 247 -12.17 -16.78 3.03
CA LEU A 247 -13.00 -15.77 3.71
C LEU A 247 -14.33 -16.28 4.26
N GLU A 248 -14.85 -17.42 3.76
CA GLU A 248 -16.06 -18.03 4.29
C GLU A 248 -15.86 -18.52 5.73
N GLU A 249 -14.61 -18.78 6.15
CA GLU A 249 -14.29 -19.30 7.48
C GLU A 249 -14.63 -18.31 8.61
N PRO A 250 -15.09 -18.80 9.79
CA PRO A 250 -15.50 -17.94 10.92
C PRO A 250 -14.41 -16.99 11.43
N GLN A 251 -13.15 -17.40 11.36
CA GLN A 251 -12.03 -16.58 11.83
C GLN A 251 -11.89 -15.27 11.04
N TYR A 252 -12.34 -15.23 9.78
CA TYR A 252 -12.33 -14.03 8.93
C TYR A 252 -13.67 -13.29 8.89
N ALA A 253 -14.66 -13.70 9.71
CA ALA A 253 -15.97 -13.07 9.74
C ALA A 253 -15.91 -11.57 10.10
N HIS A 254 -14.90 -11.14 10.86
CA HIS A 254 -14.70 -9.74 11.23
C HIS A 254 -14.38 -8.82 10.05
N TRP A 255 -13.93 -9.36 8.91
CA TRP A 255 -13.60 -8.61 7.69
C TRP A 255 -14.79 -8.38 6.74
N ARG A 256 -15.94 -8.99 7.01
CA ARG A 256 -17.09 -8.96 6.11
C ARG A 256 -18.41 -8.87 6.86
N GLU A 257 -19.35 -8.15 6.28
CA GLU A 257 -20.76 -8.18 6.70
C GLU A 257 -21.44 -9.48 6.24
N ALA A 258 -21.12 -9.96 5.04
CA ALA A 258 -21.67 -11.20 4.50
C ALA A 258 -20.71 -11.84 3.49
N PHE A 259 -20.79 -13.17 3.37
CA PHE A 259 -20.19 -13.93 2.27
C PHE A 259 -21.32 -14.66 1.54
N ILE A 260 -21.40 -14.48 0.22
CA ILE A 260 -22.44 -15.09 -0.60
C ILE A 260 -21.76 -15.97 -1.66
N PRO A 261 -21.82 -17.30 -1.51
CA PRO A 261 -21.28 -18.21 -2.50
C PRO A 261 -21.82 -17.91 -3.89
N THR A 262 -20.93 -17.50 -4.78
CA THR A 262 -21.22 -17.00 -6.11
C THR A 262 -20.24 -17.66 -7.06
N ARG A 263 -20.76 -18.36 -8.08
CA ARG A 263 -19.91 -19.08 -9.03
C ARG A 263 -19.16 -18.09 -9.91
N LEU A 264 -17.86 -17.96 -9.67
CA LEU A 264 -16.93 -17.19 -10.49
C LEU A 264 -16.05 -18.15 -11.30
N THR A 265 -15.76 -17.78 -12.55
CA THR A 265 -14.83 -18.52 -13.41
C THR A 265 -13.79 -17.56 -13.95
N ASN A 266 -12.55 -18.01 -14.07
CA ASN A 266 -11.50 -17.28 -14.77
C ASN A 266 -11.02 -18.13 -15.95
N PRO A 267 -11.22 -17.70 -17.21
CA PRO A 267 -11.90 -16.46 -17.62
C PRO A 267 -13.41 -16.44 -17.29
N PRO A 268 -14.01 -15.23 -17.13
CA PRO A 268 -15.45 -15.08 -16.91
C PRO A 268 -16.31 -15.60 -18.07
N LYS A 269 -17.47 -16.19 -17.73
CA LYS A 269 -18.47 -16.62 -18.70
C LYS A 269 -19.56 -15.55 -18.90
N GLY A 270 -20.22 -15.60 -20.06
CA GLY A 270 -21.23 -14.60 -20.46
C GLY A 270 -22.45 -14.47 -19.54
N ASP A 271 -22.72 -15.45 -18.66
CA ASP A 271 -23.80 -15.45 -17.68
C ASP A 271 -23.43 -14.79 -16.33
N LEU A 272 -22.17 -14.34 -16.16
CA LEU A 272 -21.68 -13.81 -14.89
C LEU A 272 -22.52 -12.64 -14.36
N THR A 273 -22.92 -11.67 -15.20
CA THR A 273 -23.74 -10.53 -14.74
C THR A 273 -25.06 -10.98 -14.10
N GLU A 274 -25.74 -11.99 -14.66
CA GLU A 274 -26.98 -12.52 -14.09
C GLU A 274 -26.73 -13.25 -12.76
N ILE A 275 -25.61 -13.98 -12.66
CA ILE A 275 -25.18 -14.62 -11.43
C ILE A 275 -24.94 -13.58 -10.32
N LEU A 276 -24.22 -12.50 -10.63
CA LEU A 276 -23.94 -11.41 -9.68
C LEU A 276 -25.25 -10.76 -9.19
N LEU A 277 -26.16 -10.41 -10.10
CA LEU A 277 -27.44 -9.80 -9.74
C LEU A 277 -28.29 -10.73 -8.85
N LYS A 278 -28.28 -12.04 -9.12
CA LYS A 278 -28.97 -13.03 -8.28
C LYS A 278 -28.36 -13.10 -6.87
N SER A 279 -27.03 -13.11 -6.75
CA SER A 279 -26.34 -13.12 -5.45
C SER A 279 -26.59 -11.83 -4.65
N ILE A 280 -26.54 -10.67 -5.30
CA ILE A 280 -26.86 -9.37 -4.68
C ILE A 280 -28.32 -9.33 -4.23
N LYS A 281 -29.24 -9.87 -5.03
CA LYS A 281 -30.64 -10.00 -4.62
C LYS A 281 -30.81 -10.92 -3.41
N ALA A 282 -30.01 -11.99 -3.31
CA ALA A 282 -30.02 -12.90 -2.17
C ALA A 282 -29.49 -12.25 -0.88
N TYR A 283 -28.58 -11.28 -0.97
CA TYR A 283 -28.14 -10.47 0.17
C TYR A 283 -29.31 -9.74 0.84
N GLY A 284 -30.22 -9.18 0.02
CA GLY A 284 -31.49 -8.61 0.48
C GLY A 284 -31.40 -7.28 1.24
N LYS A 285 -30.22 -6.65 1.36
CA LYS A 285 -30.05 -5.30 1.95
C LYS A 285 -29.51 -4.30 0.90
N PRO A 286 -29.67 -2.98 1.13
CA PRO A 286 -29.11 -1.96 0.24
C PRO A 286 -27.59 -2.04 0.13
N ILE A 287 -27.08 -1.64 -1.04
CA ILE A 287 -25.65 -1.52 -1.34
C ILE A 287 -25.38 -0.15 -1.95
N ASP A 288 -24.21 0.42 -1.67
CA ASP A 288 -23.76 1.71 -2.18
C ASP A 288 -22.79 1.59 -3.36
N GLY A 289 -22.18 0.41 -3.54
CA GLY A 289 -21.19 0.16 -4.59
C GLY A 289 -20.98 -1.32 -4.90
N ILE A 290 -20.38 -1.59 -6.06
CA ILE A 290 -19.87 -2.90 -6.46
C ILE A 290 -18.50 -2.72 -7.10
N ILE A 291 -17.51 -3.53 -6.72
CA ILE A 291 -16.13 -3.43 -7.19
C ILE A 291 -15.50 -4.81 -7.41
N THR A 292 -14.50 -4.88 -8.27
CA THR A 292 -13.58 -6.01 -8.47
C THR A 292 -12.15 -5.47 -8.54
N PHE A 293 -11.16 -6.32 -8.35
CA PHE A 293 -9.76 -6.01 -8.67
C PHE A 293 -9.16 -7.02 -9.66
N ALA A 294 -10.00 -7.89 -10.24
CA ALA A 294 -9.64 -8.75 -11.35
C ALA A 294 -10.08 -8.10 -12.67
N ASP A 295 -9.11 -7.82 -13.54
CA ASP A 295 -9.33 -6.99 -14.73
C ASP A 295 -10.35 -7.61 -15.70
N SER A 296 -10.37 -8.94 -15.81
CA SER A 296 -11.30 -9.69 -16.65
C SER A 296 -12.77 -9.55 -16.24
N TYR A 297 -13.06 -9.09 -15.02
CA TYR A 297 -14.42 -8.97 -14.49
C TYR A 297 -15.06 -7.59 -14.74
N TRP A 298 -14.28 -6.55 -15.05
CA TRP A 298 -14.76 -5.16 -15.07
C TRP A 298 -15.97 -4.93 -15.98
N THR A 299 -16.00 -5.57 -17.15
CA THR A 299 -17.11 -5.39 -18.10
C THR A 299 -18.44 -5.95 -17.57
N TYR A 300 -18.40 -6.98 -16.72
CA TYR A 300 -19.55 -7.59 -16.07
C TYR A 300 -19.99 -6.78 -14.84
N ILE A 301 -19.03 -6.25 -14.07
CA ILE A 301 -19.28 -5.34 -12.96
C ILE A 301 -19.97 -4.07 -13.45
N ALA A 302 -19.50 -3.47 -14.55
CA ALA A 302 -20.12 -2.27 -15.11
C ALA A 302 -21.57 -2.51 -15.58
N ASP A 303 -21.86 -3.67 -16.17
CA ASP A 303 -23.23 -4.02 -16.55
C ASP A 303 -24.12 -4.27 -15.31
N ALA A 304 -23.60 -4.97 -14.29
CA ALA A 304 -24.31 -5.17 -13.03
C ALA A 304 -24.61 -3.83 -12.32
N ALA A 305 -23.59 -2.97 -12.17
CA ALA A 305 -23.72 -1.64 -11.55
C ALA A 305 -24.79 -0.79 -12.27
N LYS A 306 -24.75 -0.75 -13.60
CA LYS A 306 -25.76 -0.04 -14.42
C LYS A 306 -27.18 -0.53 -14.16
N ARG A 307 -27.38 -1.85 -14.08
CA ARG A 307 -28.71 -2.46 -13.81
C ARG A 307 -29.17 -2.25 -12.36
N LEU A 308 -28.25 -2.03 -11.45
CA LEU A 308 -28.49 -1.70 -10.04
C LEU A 308 -28.66 -0.19 -9.81
N GLY A 309 -28.44 0.66 -10.81
CA GLY A 309 -28.46 2.11 -10.67
C GLY A 309 -27.24 2.69 -9.93
N ILE A 310 -26.16 1.93 -9.84
CA ILE A 310 -24.91 2.34 -9.20
C ILE A 310 -24.02 3.02 -10.26
N PRO A 311 -23.49 4.23 -10.00
CA PRO A 311 -22.56 4.88 -10.92
C PRO A 311 -21.30 4.04 -11.15
N THR A 312 -20.86 3.96 -12.41
CA THR A 312 -19.67 3.19 -12.83
C THR A 312 -19.10 3.80 -14.10
N ALA A 313 -17.81 3.54 -14.37
CA ALA A 313 -17.19 3.84 -15.65
C ALA A 313 -17.92 3.11 -16.81
N PRO A 314 -17.88 3.67 -18.04
CA PRO A 314 -18.49 3.02 -19.20
C PRO A 314 -17.91 1.63 -19.45
N LYS A 315 -18.79 0.65 -19.70
CA LYS A 315 -18.39 -0.74 -19.99
C LYS A 315 -17.35 -0.84 -21.11
N GLU A 316 -17.53 -0.08 -22.19
CA GLU A 316 -16.60 -0.07 -23.32
C GLU A 316 -15.25 0.56 -22.95
N ALA A 317 -15.23 1.57 -22.07
CA ALA A 317 -13.98 2.17 -21.60
C ALA A 317 -13.15 1.17 -20.80
N LEU A 318 -13.79 0.43 -19.89
CA LEU A 318 -13.14 -0.63 -19.12
C LEU A 318 -12.66 -1.76 -20.04
N ARG A 319 -13.48 -2.18 -21.01
CA ARG A 319 -13.09 -3.21 -22.00
C ARG A 319 -11.87 -2.79 -22.81
N THR A 320 -11.82 -1.53 -23.26
CA THR A 320 -10.68 -1.00 -24.00
C THR A 320 -9.45 -0.96 -23.10
N ALA A 321 -9.56 -0.40 -21.90
CA ALA A 321 -8.43 -0.25 -20.97
C ALA A 321 -7.76 -1.59 -20.63
N THR A 322 -8.55 -2.61 -20.28
CA THR A 322 -8.02 -3.89 -19.80
C THR A 322 -7.67 -4.89 -20.89
N ASN A 323 -7.84 -4.53 -22.17
CA ASN A 323 -7.45 -5.37 -23.29
C ASN A 323 -6.31 -4.69 -24.06
N LYS A 324 -5.12 -5.29 -24.00
CA LYS A 324 -3.89 -4.70 -24.53
C LYS A 324 -4.00 -4.33 -26.02
N TYR A 325 -4.61 -5.18 -26.84
CA TYR A 325 -4.84 -4.85 -28.26
C TYR A 325 -5.77 -3.64 -28.45
N LEU A 326 -6.87 -3.58 -27.71
CA LEU A 326 -7.81 -2.46 -27.81
C LEU A 326 -7.21 -1.15 -27.30
N THR A 327 -6.41 -1.20 -26.22
CA THR A 327 -5.63 -0.05 -25.75
C THR A 327 -4.70 0.46 -26.84
N SER A 328 -3.88 -0.42 -27.44
CA SER A 328 -2.95 -0.04 -28.52
C SER A 328 -3.67 0.56 -29.72
N LYS A 329 -4.81 -0.01 -30.13
CA LYS A 329 -5.65 0.57 -31.19
C LYS A 329 -6.25 1.92 -30.82
N TYR A 330 -6.64 2.09 -29.56
CA TYR A 330 -7.24 3.34 -29.08
C TYR A 330 -6.24 4.50 -29.10
N VAL A 331 -4.99 4.25 -28.67
CA VAL A 331 -3.92 5.27 -28.70
C VAL A 331 -3.27 5.44 -30.08
N GLY A 332 -3.69 4.66 -31.07
CA GLY A 332 -3.29 4.82 -32.47
C GLY A 332 -2.02 4.07 -32.87
N TYR A 333 -1.62 3.05 -32.11
CA TYR A 333 -0.46 2.23 -32.45
C TYR A 333 -0.74 1.26 -33.60
N GLU A 334 0.32 0.96 -34.33
CA GLU A 334 0.35 -0.15 -35.27
C GLU A 334 0.45 -1.47 -34.50
N ALA A 335 -0.71 -2.02 -34.17
CA ALA A 335 -0.86 -3.29 -33.45
C ALA A 335 -1.65 -4.31 -34.28
N TYR A 336 -1.25 -5.57 -34.21
CA TYR A 336 -1.87 -6.68 -34.91
C TYR A 336 -2.40 -7.71 -33.91
N ARG A 337 -3.61 -8.20 -34.12
CA ARG A 337 -4.23 -9.24 -33.26
C ARG A 337 -4.24 -10.56 -34.00
N ALA A 338 -3.86 -11.63 -33.31
CA ALA A 338 -4.02 -13.01 -33.75
C ALA A 338 -4.49 -13.87 -32.58
N SER A 339 -5.05 -15.04 -32.90
CA SER A 339 -5.52 -16.02 -31.92
C SER A 339 -4.81 -17.38 -32.02
N CYS A 340 -3.95 -17.55 -33.03
CA CYS A 340 -3.14 -18.74 -33.22
C CYS A 340 -1.90 -18.44 -34.09
N LEU A 341 -1.02 -19.43 -34.21
CA LEU A 341 0.22 -19.32 -34.98
C LEU A 341 -0.02 -19.03 -36.47
N ASP A 342 -0.97 -19.72 -37.11
CA ASP A 342 -1.23 -19.57 -38.54
C ASP A 342 -1.70 -18.15 -38.89
N GLU A 343 -2.58 -17.57 -38.06
CA GLU A 343 -3.02 -16.18 -38.21
C GLU A 343 -1.87 -15.19 -38.05
N ALA A 344 -1.00 -15.40 -37.05
CA ALA A 344 0.15 -14.54 -36.82
C ALA A 344 1.16 -14.59 -37.98
N LEU A 345 1.46 -15.78 -38.50
CA LEU A 345 2.35 -15.95 -39.66
C LEU A 345 1.75 -15.35 -40.93
N ASP A 346 0.43 -15.49 -41.15
CA ASP A 346 -0.27 -14.86 -42.26
C ASP A 346 -0.17 -13.33 -42.18
N ILE A 347 -0.42 -12.75 -41.00
CA ILE A 347 -0.24 -11.31 -40.75
C ILE A 347 1.21 -10.89 -41.03
N ALA A 348 2.18 -11.58 -40.45
CA ALA A 348 3.60 -11.26 -40.60
C ALA A 348 4.10 -11.38 -42.05
N SER A 349 3.48 -12.24 -42.86
CA SER A 349 3.80 -12.37 -44.29
C SER A 349 3.20 -11.27 -45.17
N LYS A 350 2.11 -10.64 -44.72
CA LYS A 350 1.34 -9.64 -45.48
C LYS A 350 1.66 -8.20 -45.10
N ASN A 351 2.32 -8.00 -43.97
CA ASN A 351 2.63 -6.68 -43.42
C ASN A 351 4.12 -6.57 -43.13
N ASP A 352 4.69 -5.37 -43.26
CA ASP A 352 6.06 -5.09 -42.86
C ASP A 352 6.07 -4.80 -41.35
N LEU A 353 6.29 -5.84 -40.54
CA LEU A 353 6.19 -5.71 -39.09
C LEU A 353 7.38 -4.90 -38.52
N PRO A 354 7.13 -4.00 -37.55
CA PRO A 354 8.16 -3.09 -37.02
C PRO A 354 9.06 -3.76 -35.97
N TYR A 355 9.89 -4.72 -36.37
CA TYR A 355 10.83 -5.38 -35.47
C TYR A 355 11.83 -4.39 -34.82
N PRO A 356 12.23 -4.59 -33.55
CA PRO A 356 11.75 -5.63 -32.65
C PRO A 356 10.28 -5.41 -32.20
N LEU A 357 9.58 -6.52 -31.98
CA LEU A 357 8.18 -6.56 -31.54
C LEU A 357 8.08 -6.99 -30.07
N ILE A 358 6.96 -6.63 -29.47
CA ILE A 358 6.41 -7.31 -28.30
C ILE A 358 5.23 -8.16 -28.75
N VAL A 359 5.25 -9.43 -28.35
CA VAL A 359 4.10 -10.35 -28.42
C VAL A 359 3.60 -10.56 -27.00
N LYS A 360 2.32 -10.26 -26.74
CA LYS A 360 1.72 -10.42 -25.40
C LYS A 360 0.24 -10.82 -25.47
N PRO A 361 -0.29 -11.60 -24.52
CA PRO A 361 -1.71 -11.93 -24.47
C PRO A 361 -2.56 -10.67 -24.34
N CYS A 362 -3.75 -10.64 -24.94
CA CYS A 362 -4.61 -9.45 -24.90
C CYS A 362 -5.16 -9.17 -23.49
N ASP A 363 -5.53 -10.23 -22.77
CA ASP A 363 -6.12 -10.17 -21.43
C ASP A 363 -5.15 -10.69 -20.34
N GLY A 364 -3.85 -10.76 -20.64
CA GLY A 364 -2.84 -11.33 -19.76
C GLY A 364 -2.43 -10.42 -18.60
N TRP A 365 -1.88 -11.02 -17.55
CA TRP A 365 -1.39 -10.35 -16.33
C TRP A 365 -0.06 -10.96 -15.84
N SER A 366 0.58 -10.32 -14.85
CA SER A 366 1.87 -10.75 -14.26
C SER A 366 3.01 -10.89 -15.26
N SER A 367 2.94 -10.16 -16.39
CA SER A 367 3.92 -10.22 -17.48
C SER A 367 4.15 -11.64 -18.05
N GLU A 368 3.20 -12.56 -17.83
CA GLU A 368 3.28 -13.94 -18.33
C GLU A 368 2.94 -14.01 -19.82
N GLY A 369 3.67 -14.84 -20.58
CA GLY A 369 3.49 -14.97 -22.02
C GLY A 369 3.92 -13.74 -22.85
N VAL A 370 4.60 -12.77 -22.23
CA VAL A 370 5.16 -11.60 -22.90
C VAL A 370 6.54 -11.94 -23.48
N SER A 371 6.77 -11.64 -24.76
CA SER A 371 8.01 -11.96 -25.46
C SER A 371 8.52 -10.79 -26.28
N HIS A 372 9.82 -10.51 -26.16
CA HIS A 372 10.57 -9.68 -27.10
C HIS A 372 10.94 -10.51 -28.33
N VAL A 373 10.66 -9.98 -29.52
CA VAL A 373 10.83 -10.69 -30.79
C VAL A 373 11.63 -9.82 -31.75
N ASP A 374 12.88 -10.17 -32.00
CA ASP A 374 13.81 -9.43 -32.87
C ASP A 374 13.60 -9.71 -34.35
N SER A 375 12.98 -10.83 -34.70
CA SER A 375 12.84 -11.27 -36.09
C SER A 375 11.68 -12.24 -36.30
N PHE A 376 11.29 -12.42 -37.56
CA PHE A 376 10.25 -13.35 -37.99
C PHE A 376 10.44 -14.77 -37.45
N ASP A 377 11.69 -15.27 -37.43
CA ASP A 377 12.00 -16.63 -37.01
C ASP A 377 11.68 -16.89 -35.52
N GLN A 378 11.62 -15.85 -34.69
CA GLN A 378 11.33 -15.94 -33.26
C GLN A 378 9.82 -15.94 -32.94
N LEU A 379 8.94 -15.55 -33.88
CA LEU A 379 7.50 -15.46 -33.65
C LEU A 379 6.88 -16.78 -33.19
N THR A 380 7.29 -17.90 -33.79
CA THR A 380 6.75 -19.22 -33.44
C THR A 380 7.01 -19.58 -31.98
N THR A 381 8.20 -19.25 -31.48
CA THR A 381 8.57 -19.51 -30.09
C THR A 381 7.79 -18.62 -29.13
N ALA A 382 7.67 -17.33 -29.44
CA ALA A 382 6.91 -16.37 -28.65
C ALA A 382 5.43 -16.78 -28.49
N ILE A 383 4.77 -17.16 -29.59
CA ILE A 383 3.36 -17.55 -29.58
C ILE A 383 3.15 -18.82 -28.76
N LYS A 384 4.06 -19.80 -28.87
CA LYS A 384 3.98 -21.05 -28.10
C LYS A 384 4.24 -20.88 -26.60
N ALA A 385 4.82 -19.75 -26.18
CA ALA A 385 5.06 -19.45 -24.77
C ALA A 385 3.79 -18.94 -24.05
N ILE A 386 2.73 -18.60 -24.79
CA ILE A 386 1.48 -18.12 -24.21
C ILE A 386 0.69 -19.31 -23.65
N ASP A 387 0.42 -19.29 -22.34
CA ASP A 387 -0.51 -20.23 -21.71
C ASP A 387 -1.96 -19.79 -21.94
N GLU A 388 -2.57 -20.30 -23.02
CA GLU A 388 -3.95 -20.00 -23.40
C GLU A 388 -4.97 -20.35 -22.30
N SER A 389 -4.65 -21.32 -21.43
CA SER A 389 -5.55 -21.73 -20.35
C SER A 389 -5.67 -20.69 -19.25
N ARG A 390 -4.65 -19.83 -19.12
CA ARG A 390 -4.61 -18.73 -18.16
C ARG A 390 -5.03 -17.42 -18.82
N HIS A 391 -4.42 -17.09 -19.96
CA HIS A 391 -4.48 -15.74 -20.53
C HIS A 391 -5.45 -15.60 -21.71
N GLY A 392 -6.08 -16.70 -22.12
CA GLY A 392 -6.85 -16.77 -23.37
C GLY A 392 -5.94 -16.91 -24.60
N SER A 393 -6.54 -17.17 -25.75
CA SER A 393 -5.82 -17.42 -27.00
C SER A 393 -5.51 -16.16 -27.81
N GLU A 394 -6.19 -15.04 -27.56
CA GLU A 394 -5.95 -13.79 -28.29
C GLU A 394 -4.70 -13.08 -27.78
N PHE A 395 -3.82 -12.67 -28.70
CA PHE A 395 -2.60 -11.92 -28.40
C PHE A 395 -2.37 -10.77 -29.38
N VAL A 396 -1.57 -9.80 -28.95
CA VAL A 396 -1.18 -8.63 -29.74
C VAL A 396 0.29 -8.73 -30.12
N MET A 397 0.60 -8.34 -31.35
CA MET A 397 1.94 -8.10 -31.87
C MET A 397 2.07 -6.61 -32.17
N GLU A 398 2.97 -5.92 -31.48
CA GLU A 398 3.17 -4.47 -31.61
C GLU A 398 4.66 -4.10 -31.50
N LYS A 399 5.01 -2.88 -31.91
CA LYS A 399 6.37 -2.36 -31.83
C LYS A 399 6.88 -2.38 -30.38
N TYR A 400 8.12 -2.84 -30.18
CA TYR A 400 8.82 -2.67 -28.91
C TYR A 400 9.32 -1.22 -28.75
N CYS A 401 9.06 -0.62 -27.59
CA CYS A 401 9.61 0.68 -27.20
C CYS A 401 10.79 0.46 -26.26
N ALA A 402 11.99 0.88 -26.65
CA ALA A 402 13.21 0.65 -25.86
C ALA A 402 13.47 1.70 -24.76
N GLY A 403 12.63 2.75 -24.67
CA GLY A 403 12.80 3.79 -23.65
C GLY A 403 12.59 3.29 -22.21
N PRO A 404 12.97 4.10 -21.20
CA PRO A 404 12.77 3.76 -19.78
C PRO A 404 11.30 3.45 -19.48
N GLU A 405 11.07 2.34 -18.77
CA GLU A 405 9.74 1.92 -18.31
C GLU A 405 9.40 2.51 -16.95
N VAL A 406 8.12 2.79 -16.77
CA VAL A 406 7.55 3.41 -15.57
C VAL A 406 6.15 2.91 -15.29
N ASP A 407 5.79 2.95 -14.01
CA ASP A 407 4.40 2.99 -13.59
C ASP A 407 3.99 4.43 -13.34
N ALA A 408 2.86 4.85 -13.94
CA ALA A 408 2.24 6.15 -13.76
C ALA A 408 0.88 5.95 -13.09
N ASN A 409 0.79 6.31 -11.82
CA ASN A 409 -0.39 6.03 -11.00
C ASN A 409 -1.19 7.30 -10.74
N PHE A 410 -2.50 7.23 -10.94
CA PHE A 410 -3.42 8.37 -10.78
C PHE A 410 -4.50 8.05 -9.75
N VAL A 411 -4.83 9.04 -8.92
CA VAL A 411 -6.10 9.10 -8.19
C VAL A 411 -6.99 10.12 -8.90
N LEU A 412 -8.03 9.64 -9.58
CA LEU A 412 -8.97 10.46 -10.32
C LEU A 412 -10.32 10.56 -9.61
N LEU A 413 -10.90 11.76 -9.64
CA LEU A 413 -12.25 12.03 -9.16
C LEU A 413 -12.89 13.16 -10.00
N ASP A 414 -14.04 12.92 -10.62
CA ASP A 414 -14.67 13.83 -11.61
C ASP A 414 -13.75 14.23 -12.79
N GLY A 415 -12.73 13.43 -13.09
CA GLY A 415 -11.70 13.74 -14.08
C GLY A 415 -10.61 14.70 -13.59
N GLU A 416 -10.64 15.09 -12.31
CA GLU A 416 -9.56 15.82 -11.64
C GLU A 416 -8.50 14.84 -11.12
N VAL A 417 -7.23 15.20 -11.28
CA VAL A 417 -6.10 14.48 -10.67
C VAL A 417 -5.94 14.94 -9.23
N LEU A 418 -6.32 14.10 -8.27
CA LEU A 418 -6.15 14.38 -6.84
C LEU A 418 -4.76 14.01 -6.33
N PHE A 419 -4.17 12.95 -6.90
CA PHE A 419 -2.80 12.53 -6.63
C PHE A 419 -2.24 11.85 -7.87
N PHE A 420 -0.94 12.04 -8.09
CA PHE A 420 -0.20 11.47 -9.20
C PHE A 420 1.25 11.24 -8.79
N GLU A 421 1.78 10.08 -9.09
CA GLU A 421 3.19 9.76 -8.95
C GLU A 421 3.65 8.81 -10.06
N VAL A 422 4.96 8.83 -10.32
CA VAL A 422 5.64 7.99 -11.28
C VAL A 422 6.78 7.27 -10.57
N CYS A 423 6.89 5.96 -10.77
CA CYS A 423 8.04 5.20 -10.34
C CYS A 423 8.79 4.61 -11.54
N ASP A 424 10.10 4.47 -11.37
CA ASP A 424 10.93 3.79 -12.35
C ASP A 424 10.67 2.28 -12.24
N ASP A 425 10.37 1.63 -13.35
CA ASP A 425 10.37 0.18 -13.43
C ASP A 425 11.65 -0.26 -14.13
N LEU A 426 12.56 -0.90 -13.37
CA LEU A 426 13.90 -1.19 -13.86
C LEU A 426 13.85 -2.26 -14.96
N PRO A 427 14.81 -2.23 -15.91
CA PRO A 427 14.91 -3.25 -16.95
C PRO A 427 14.82 -4.68 -16.39
N LYS A 428 13.92 -5.48 -16.96
CA LYS A 428 13.76 -6.91 -16.70
C LYS A 428 14.74 -7.70 -17.54
N SER A 429 14.89 -8.99 -17.22
CA SER A 429 15.88 -9.85 -17.89
C SER A 429 15.69 -9.99 -19.42
N ALA A 430 14.46 -9.86 -19.93
CA ALA A 430 14.16 -9.90 -21.37
C ALA A 430 14.27 -8.55 -22.09
N ASP A 431 14.49 -7.45 -21.37
CA ASP A 431 14.73 -6.14 -21.99
C ASP A 431 16.07 -6.10 -22.72
N THR A 432 16.18 -5.24 -23.73
CA THR A 432 17.44 -5.04 -24.48
C THR A 432 18.60 -4.61 -23.58
N ASN A 433 18.31 -3.86 -22.51
CA ASN A 433 19.25 -3.42 -21.47
C ASN A 433 19.05 -4.18 -20.14
N GLY A 434 18.41 -5.34 -20.19
CA GLY A 434 18.08 -6.18 -19.04
C GLY A 434 19.30 -6.76 -18.32
N PRO A 435 19.25 -6.93 -16.99
CA PRO A 435 20.30 -7.62 -16.25
C PRO A 435 20.25 -9.14 -16.50
N SER A 436 21.42 -9.78 -16.50
CA SER A 436 21.49 -11.24 -16.43
C SER A 436 21.27 -11.70 -14.99
N LEU A 437 20.09 -12.27 -14.70
CA LEU A 437 19.75 -12.79 -13.36
C LEU A 437 19.48 -14.29 -13.41
N GLY A 438 20.51 -15.08 -13.11
CA GLY A 438 20.43 -16.53 -13.05
C GLY A 438 19.91 -17.14 -14.35
N SER A 439 18.80 -17.89 -14.29
CA SER A 439 18.20 -18.54 -15.46
C SER A 439 17.05 -17.75 -16.12
N LEU A 440 16.72 -16.56 -15.59
CA LEU A 440 15.58 -15.77 -16.04
C LEU A 440 15.88 -15.04 -17.36
N ASN A 441 14.91 -15.09 -18.28
CA ASN A 441 14.88 -14.32 -19.53
C ASN A 441 13.43 -13.97 -19.89
N ASN A 442 12.78 -13.21 -19.02
CA ASN A 442 11.39 -12.78 -19.12
C ASN A 442 11.20 -11.34 -18.61
N PHE A 443 9.96 -10.85 -18.69
CA PHE A 443 9.53 -9.54 -18.19
C PHE A 443 9.06 -9.59 -16.73
N HIS A 444 9.56 -10.52 -15.92
CA HIS A 444 9.20 -10.61 -14.50
C HIS A 444 9.86 -9.46 -13.73
N GLU A 445 9.08 -8.74 -12.92
CA GLU A 445 9.53 -7.50 -12.27
C GLU A 445 10.68 -7.79 -11.29
N LEU A 446 11.69 -6.91 -11.29
CA LEU A 446 12.87 -7.07 -10.43
C LEU A 446 12.90 -6.01 -9.35
N ASN A 447 12.94 -4.74 -9.75
CA ASN A 447 12.95 -3.61 -8.84
C ASN A 447 12.08 -2.48 -9.41
N SER A 448 11.44 -1.73 -8.50
CA SER A 448 10.80 -0.45 -8.84
C SER A 448 11.31 0.64 -7.90
N VAL A 449 11.56 1.86 -8.39
CA VAL A 449 12.19 2.94 -7.61
C VAL A 449 11.28 4.16 -7.50
N TYR A 450 11.09 4.60 -6.26
CA TYR A 450 10.20 5.69 -5.88
C TYR A 450 11.00 6.81 -5.18
N PRO A 451 10.79 8.09 -5.54
CA PRO A 451 10.21 8.57 -6.79
C PRO A 451 11.10 8.26 -8.01
N SER A 452 10.51 8.36 -9.21
CA SER A 452 11.24 8.29 -10.48
C SER A 452 12.38 9.32 -10.58
N ALA A 453 13.48 8.94 -11.25
CA ALA A 453 14.58 9.84 -11.62
C ALA A 453 14.44 10.45 -13.02
N LEU A 454 13.30 10.23 -13.70
CA LEU A 454 13.02 10.89 -14.97
C LEU A 454 13.05 12.43 -14.84
N PRO A 455 13.46 13.14 -15.91
CA PRO A 455 13.32 14.59 -15.97
C PRO A 455 11.86 15.03 -15.78
N THR A 456 11.65 16.16 -15.09
CA THR A 456 10.31 16.70 -14.82
C THR A 456 9.48 16.88 -16.09
N GLU A 457 10.10 17.29 -17.20
CA GLU A 457 9.41 17.45 -18.49
C GLU A 457 8.85 16.12 -19.02
N GLU A 458 9.53 15.01 -18.77
CA GLU A 458 9.10 13.67 -19.18
C GLU A 458 8.04 13.10 -18.22
N ILE A 459 8.12 13.42 -16.93
CA ILE A 459 7.06 13.13 -15.96
C ILE A 459 5.77 13.88 -16.34
N ASP A 460 5.86 15.17 -16.69
CA ASP A 460 4.73 15.96 -17.14
C ASP A 460 4.15 15.46 -18.47
N LEU A 461 5.01 15.03 -19.39
CA LEU A 461 4.63 14.39 -20.65
C LEU A 461 3.79 13.12 -20.41
N LEU A 462 4.25 12.23 -19.52
CA LEU A 462 3.52 11.03 -19.12
C LEU A 462 2.18 11.41 -18.48
N ARG A 463 2.22 12.29 -17.47
CA ARG A 463 1.02 12.76 -16.75
C ARG A 463 -0.06 13.24 -17.71
N ASN A 464 0.29 14.15 -18.61
CA ASN A 464 -0.66 14.81 -19.48
C ASN A 464 -1.18 13.87 -20.59
N SER A 465 -0.30 13.07 -21.20
CA SER A 465 -0.67 12.15 -22.29
C SER A 465 -1.58 11.03 -21.80
N PHE A 466 -1.26 10.47 -20.63
CA PHE A 466 -2.04 9.39 -20.03
C PHE A 466 -3.37 9.90 -19.48
N LEU A 467 -3.38 11.05 -18.79
CA LEU A 467 -4.63 11.67 -18.34
C LEU A 467 -5.56 11.97 -19.52
N ASP A 468 -5.06 12.56 -20.60
CA ASP A 468 -5.86 12.85 -21.80
C ASP A 468 -6.48 11.57 -22.39
N THR A 469 -5.71 10.46 -22.42
CA THR A 469 -6.20 9.15 -22.85
C THR A 469 -7.33 8.64 -21.96
N LEU A 470 -7.14 8.65 -20.64
CA LEU A 470 -8.15 8.22 -19.66
C LEU A 470 -9.45 9.04 -19.78
N LEU A 471 -9.33 10.37 -19.85
CA LEU A 471 -10.48 11.27 -19.95
C LEU A 471 -11.25 11.10 -21.25
N LYS A 472 -10.55 10.90 -22.38
CA LYS A 472 -11.18 10.62 -23.69
C LYS A 472 -11.93 9.29 -23.67
N MET A 473 -11.41 8.26 -22.97
CA MET A 473 -12.10 6.99 -22.79
C MET A 473 -13.35 7.13 -21.90
N GLY A 474 -13.40 8.17 -21.06
CA GLY A 474 -14.46 8.38 -20.08
C GLY A 474 -14.15 7.79 -18.70
N LEU A 475 -12.88 7.49 -18.42
CA LEU A 475 -12.39 7.05 -17.13
C LEU A 475 -12.08 8.29 -16.26
N LYS A 476 -13.00 8.63 -15.36
CA LYS A 476 -12.97 9.89 -14.60
C LYS A 476 -12.86 9.73 -13.08
N ASP A 477 -13.17 8.54 -12.57
CA ASP A 477 -13.15 8.23 -11.15
C ASP A 477 -12.45 6.88 -10.96
N GLY A 478 -11.47 6.81 -10.07
CA GLY A 478 -10.76 5.57 -9.76
C GLY A 478 -9.28 5.77 -9.44
N ILE A 479 -8.67 4.69 -8.97
CA ILE A 479 -7.22 4.55 -8.99
C ILE A 479 -6.88 3.93 -10.34
N MET A 480 -6.04 4.61 -11.12
CA MET A 480 -5.62 4.16 -12.44
C MET A 480 -4.12 3.89 -12.37
N HIS A 481 -3.75 2.63 -12.49
CA HIS A 481 -2.37 2.19 -12.64
C HIS A 481 -2.09 1.99 -14.13
N LEU A 482 -1.13 2.74 -14.67
CA LEU A 482 -0.76 2.65 -16.07
C LEU A 482 0.71 2.32 -16.16
N GLU A 483 1.05 1.36 -17.00
CA GLU A 483 2.43 1.06 -17.35
C GLU A 483 2.76 1.76 -18.66
N GLY A 484 3.96 2.30 -18.76
CA GLY A 484 4.37 3.03 -19.95
C GLY A 484 5.87 3.15 -20.08
N ARG A 485 6.31 3.65 -21.23
CA ARG A 485 7.70 3.98 -21.51
C ARG A 485 7.82 5.40 -22.03
N VAL A 486 9.01 5.98 -21.88
CA VAL A 486 9.34 7.27 -22.52
C VAL A 486 10.16 7.00 -23.77
N ASP A 487 9.49 6.91 -24.92
CA ASP A 487 10.16 6.76 -26.21
C ASP A 487 11.03 8.00 -26.48
N ARG A 488 12.25 7.78 -26.96
CA ARG A 488 13.27 8.81 -27.15
C ARG A 488 13.55 9.69 -25.91
N SER A 489 13.39 9.16 -24.68
CA SER A 489 13.75 9.83 -23.42
C SER A 489 15.14 10.46 -23.44
N SER A 490 15.36 11.60 -22.79
CA SER A 490 16.68 12.21 -22.63
C SER A 490 17.61 11.43 -21.67
N VAL A 491 17.08 10.44 -20.94
CA VAL A 491 17.83 9.54 -20.05
C VAL A 491 17.72 8.08 -20.52
N ASP A 492 18.63 7.24 -20.05
CA ASP A 492 18.61 5.78 -20.25
C ASP A 492 19.21 5.10 -19.02
N TYR A 493 18.93 3.81 -18.83
CA TYR A 493 19.53 3.05 -17.75
C TYR A 493 20.99 2.71 -18.05
N GLU A 494 21.90 3.15 -17.18
CA GLU A 494 23.32 2.79 -17.26
C GLU A 494 23.76 2.10 -15.95
N MET A 495 24.66 1.11 -16.09
CA MET A 495 25.25 0.40 -14.96
C MET A 495 26.51 1.12 -14.51
N GLU A 496 26.52 1.67 -13.30
CA GLU A 496 27.68 2.30 -12.67
C GLU A 496 28.01 1.61 -11.34
N ASN A 497 29.24 1.09 -11.20
CA ASN A 497 29.71 0.41 -9.99
C ASN A 497 28.79 -0.74 -9.49
N GLY A 498 28.11 -1.42 -10.41
CA GLY A 498 27.18 -2.51 -10.09
C GLY A 498 25.80 -2.06 -9.63
N ILE A 499 25.47 -0.77 -9.78
CA ILE A 499 24.14 -0.20 -9.55
C ILE A 499 23.60 0.27 -10.90
N LEU A 500 22.38 -0.14 -11.23
CA LEU A 500 21.65 0.28 -12.42
C LEU A 500 20.76 1.48 -12.05
N ASP A 501 20.92 2.61 -12.72
CA ASP A 501 20.09 3.80 -12.52
C ASP A 501 19.93 4.60 -13.83
N LEU A 502 19.06 5.61 -13.83
CA LEU A 502 18.85 6.50 -14.96
C LEU A 502 19.99 7.53 -15.06
N HIS A 503 20.58 7.65 -16.25
CA HIS A 503 21.62 8.62 -16.58
C HIS A 503 21.28 9.41 -17.85
N PRO A 504 21.71 10.68 -17.97
CA PRO A 504 21.54 11.44 -19.21
C PRO A 504 22.22 10.76 -20.41
N ARG A 505 21.51 10.66 -21.54
CA ARG A 505 22.08 10.10 -22.77
C ARG A 505 23.22 10.97 -23.30
N LYS A 506 24.30 10.32 -23.74
CA LYS A 506 25.49 10.98 -24.32
C LYS A 506 25.21 11.71 -25.63
N SER A 507 24.19 11.28 -26.37
CA SER A 507 23.72 11.93 -27.59
C SER A 507 22.21 12.07 -27.55
N ALA A 508 21.71 13.29 -27.35
CA ALA A 508 20.30 13.57 -27.50
C ALA A 508 19.92 13.44 -28.99
N GLY A 509 18.92 12.61 -29.30
CA GLY A 509 18.31 12.59 -30.62
C GLY A 509 17.69 13.96 -30.95
N SER A 510 17.54 14.27 -32.25
CA SER A 510 16.91 15.52 -32.69
C SER A 510 15.38 15.57 -32.45
N GLU A 511 14.77 14.42 -32.22
CA GLU A 511 13.33 14.27 -32.02
C GLU A 511 12.96 14.30 -30.54
N PRO A 512 11.83 14.93 -30.16
CA PRO A 512 11.41 15.00 -28.77
C PRO A 512 10.96 13.64 -28.23
N ALA A 513 11.06 13.51 -26.91
CA ALA A 513 10.49 12.38 -26.18
C ALA A 513 8.97 12.30 -26.38
N SER A 514 8.42 11.08 -26.35
CA SER A 514 6.97 10.83 -26.40
C SER A 514 6.56 9.75 -25.42
N ALA A 515 5.39 9.90 -24.80
CA ALA A 515 4.83 8.88 -23.93
C ALA A 515 4.34 7.67 -24.76
N TRP A 516 4.79 6.47 -24.38
CA TRP A 516 4.38 5.19 -24.95
C TRP A 516 3.56 4.43 -23.90
N LEU A 517 2.26 4.26 -24.13
CA LEU A 517 1.36 3.57 -23.20
C LEU A 517 1.42 2.06 -23.43
N ILE A 518 1.76 1.28 -22.41
CA ILE A 518 1.82 -0.19 -22.50
C ILE A 518 0.48 -0.82 -22.13
N GLU A 519 -0.11 -0.39 -21.01
CA GLU A 519 -1.38 -0.89 -20.51
C GLU A 519 -2.07 0.05 -19.51
N ILE A 520 -3.38 -0.15 -19.32
CA ILE A 520 -4.20 0.55 -18.33
C ILE A 520 -4.87 -0.47 -17.42
N ASN A 521 -4.60 -0.37 -16.13
CA ASN A 521 -5.23 -1.15 -15.08
C ASN A 521 -6.11 -0.22 -14.22
N PRO A 522 -7.45 -0.25 -14.36
CA PRO A 522 -8.36 0.63 -13.63
C PRO A 522 -8.58 0.16 -12.17
N ARG A 523 -7.48 -0.04 -11.45
CA ARG A 523 -7.37 -0.50 -10.07
C ARG A 523 -6.07 -0.01 -9.44
N PRO A 524 -5.93 -0.06 -8.10
CA PRO A 524 -4.62 0.02 -7.46
C PRO A 524 -3.63 -1.00 -8.04
N LEU A 525 -2.33 -0.67 -7.96
CA LEU A 525 -1.28 -1.67 -8.12
C LEU A 525 -1.51 -2.82 -7.13
N GLY A 526 -0.88 -3.97 -7.39
CA GLY A 526 -0.86 -5.07 -6.42
C GLY A 526 -0.50 -4.58 -5.01
N MET A 527 -0.95 -5.30 -3.96
CA MET A 527 -0.84 -4.82 -2.58
C MET A 527 0.58 -4.36 -2.20
N THR A 528 1.62 -5.05 -2.69
CA THR A 528 3.01 -4.67 -2.48
C THR A 528 3.37 -3.30 -3.08
N GLY A 529 2.98 -3.05 -4.33
CA GLY A 529 3.17 -1.76 -5.02
C GLY A 529 2.34 -0.64 -4.39
N SER A 530 1.15 -0.94 -3.86
CA SER A 530 0.37 0.07 -3.13
C SER A 530 1.00 0.45 -1.79
N GLN A 531 1.63 -0.50 -1.09
CA GLN A 531 2.23 -0.27 0.22
C GLN A 531 3.50 0.58 0.19
N ILE A 532 4.28 0.53 -0.89
CA ILE A 532 5.44 1.43 -1.06
C ILE A 532 4.99 2.87 -1.32
N VAL A 533 3.88 3.08 -2.05
CA VAL A 533 3.28 4.41 -2.21
C VAL A 533 2.74 4.94 -0.88
N GLU A 534 2.06 4.08 -0.11
CA GLU A 534 1.56 4.43 1.22
C GLU A 534 2.68 4.90 2.13
N SER A 535 3.79 4.16 2.23
CA SER A 535 4.89 4.55 3.11
C SER A 535 5.71 5.71 2.54
N THR A 536 5.90 5.82 1.23
CA THR A 536 6.69 6.90 0.62
C THR A 536 5.97 8.25 0.63
N TYR A 537 4.67 8.28 0.31
CA TYR A 537 3.89 9.51 0.11
C TYR A 537 2.74 9.69 1.11
N GLY A 538 2.38 8.66 1.87
CA GLY A 538 1.28 8.70 2.83
C GLY A 538 -0.11 8.52 2.21
N VAL A 539 -0.22 8.03 0.98
CA VAL A 539 -1.49 7.87 0.25
C VAL A 539 -1.83 6.39 0.13
N ASP A 540 -2.98 5.97 0.69
CA ASP A 540 -3.46 4.59 0.59
C ASP A 540 -4.42 4.41 -0.58
N TYR A 541 -3.95 3.73 -1.63
CA TYR A 541 -4.74 3.43 -2.82
C TYR A 541 -5.91 2.47 -2.57
N TRP A 542 -5.79 1.51 -1.65
CA TRP A 542 -6.86 0.55 -1.42
C TRP A 542 -8.06 1.22 -0.74
N GLY A 543 -7.82 1.99 0.31
CA GLY A 543 -8.86 2.78 0.97
C GLY A 543 -9.52 3.78 0.02
N LEU A 544 -8.75 4.46 -0.84
CA LEU A 544 -9.30 5.36 -1.85
C LEU A 544 -10.16 4.63 -2.88
N ALA A 545 -9.72 3.46 -3.38
CA ALA A 545 -10.52 2.65 -4.30
C ALA A 545 -11.88 2.25 -3.70
N LEU A 546 -11.89 1.85 -2.42
CA LEU A 546 -13.13 1.50 -1.72
C LEU A 546 -14.07 2.72 -1.56
N LEU A 547 -13.52 3.89 -1.22
CA LEU A 547 -14.30 5.13 -1.09
C LEU A 547 -14.88 5.62 -2.41
N ILE A 548 -14.11 5.52 -3.50
CA ILE A 548 -14.58 5.86 -4.85
C ILE A 548 -15.73 4.94 -5.25
N ALA A 549 -15.62 3.63 -4.99
CA ALA A 549 -16.65 2.67 -5.34
C ALA A 549 -17.99 2.91 -4.62
N VAL A 550 -17.97 3.44 -3.39
CA VAL A 550 -19.18 3.83 -2.63
C VAL A 550 -19.55 5.30 -2.77
N GLN A 551 -18.90 6.03 -3.69
CA GLN A 551 -19.17 7.42 -4.03
C GLN A 551 -18.97 8.41 -2.87
N ASP A 552 -18.03 8.12 -1.95
CA ASP A 552 -17.70 9.01 -0.82
C ASP A 552 -16.68 10.08 -1.23
N ARG A 553 -17.13 11.01 -2.08
CA ARG A 553 -16.29 12.03 -2.72
C ARG A 553 -15.50 12.88 -1.71
N SER A 554 -16.11 13.21 -0.58
CA SER A 554 -15.50 14.07 0.44
C SER A 554 -14.31 13.39 1.11
N ARG A 555 -14.43 12.10 1.48
CA ARG A 555 -13.31 11.35 2.04
C ARG A 555 -12.23 11.01 1.02
N VAL A 556 -12.60 10.77 -0.24
CA VAL A 556 -11.61 10.62 -1.32
C VAL A 556 -10.72 11.86 -1.39
N ARG A 557 -11.31 13.06 -1.53
CA ARG A 557 -10.56 14.32 -1.55
C ARG A 557 -9.69 14.52 -0.32
N ALA A 558 -10.21 14.18 0.87
CA ALA A 558 -9.46 14.29 2.10
C ALA A 558 -8.20 13.39 2.12
N LEU A 559 -8.35 12.13 1.72
CA LEU A 559 -7.31 11.09 1.83
C LEU A 559 -6.33 11.06 0.66
N SER A 560 -6.56 11.82 -0.42
CA SER A 560 -5.63 11.90 -1.56
C SER A 560 -4.44 12.85 -1.34
N HIS A 561 -4.32 13.52 -0.18
CA HIS A 561 -3.21 14.44 0.07
C HIS A 561 -1.92 13.67 0.41
N PRO A 562 -0.82 13.85 -0.35
CA PRO A 562 0.48 13.29 0.04
C PRO A 562 1.05 14.03 1.26
N PHE A 563 2.23 13.64 1.72
CA PHE A 563 2.99 14.45 2.68
C PHE A 563 3.27 15.85 2.12
N LYS A 564 3.19 16.88 2.98
CA LYS A 564 3.32 18.29 2.59
C LYS A 564 4.65 18.60 1.91
N ASN A 565 5.72 17.96 2.39
CA ASN A 565 7.09 18.19 1.93
C ASN A 565 7.51 17.22 0.81
N GLY A 566 6.58 16.46 0.24
CA GLY A 566 6.87 15.42 -0.75
C GLY A 566 7.26 14.08 -0.11
N PRO A 567 7.85 13.15 -0.89
CA PRO A 567 8.18 11.81 -0.41
C PRO A 567 9.13 11.86 0.79
N GLN A 568 8.92 11.00 1.79
CA GLN A 568 9.75 11.02 3.01
C GLN A 568 11.15 10.40 2.83
N TYR A 569 11.37 9.65 1.74
CA TYR A 569 12.64 9.01 1.40
C TYR A 569 12.64 8.56 -0.07
N HIS A 570 13.78 8.05 -0.55
CA HIS A 570 13.84 7.18 -1.71
C HIS A 570 13.58 5.74 -1.28
N CYS A 571 12.74 5.01 -2.01
CA CYS A 571 12.40 3.62 -1.70
C CYS A 571 12.46 2.75 -2.95
N ILE A 572 13.01 1.55 -2.79
CA ILE A 572 13.14 0.55 -3.83
C ILE A 572 12.33 -0.64 -3.38
N MET A 573 11.34 -1.02 -4.19
CA MET A 573 10.69 -2.31 -4.05
C MET A 573 11.60 -3.35 -4.71
N VAL A 574 12.06 -4.33 -3.94
CA VAL A 574 12.95 -5.41 -4.36
C VAL A 574 12.15 -6.70 -4.38
N PHE A 575 11.86 -7.23 -5.57
CA PHE A 575 11.23 -8.53 -5.71
C PHE A 575 12.27 -9.65 -5.76
N ILE A 576 12.03 -10.73 -5.01
CA ILE A 576 12.86 -11.94 -5.06
C ILE A 576 12.12 -12.96 -5.92
N PRO A 577 12.44 -13.10 -7.22
CA PRO A 577 11.84 -14.14 -8.06
C PRO A 577 12.31 -15.52 -7.62
N ALA A 578 11.48 -16.54 -7.86
CA ALA A 578 11.92 -17.92 -7.77
C ALA A 578 12.90 -18.21 -8.91
N ASP A 579 14.10 -18.66 -8.58
CA ASP A 579 15.06 -19.19 -9.56
C ASP A 579 15.83 -20.34 -8.91
N TYR A 580 15.75 -21.52 -9.52
CA TYR A 580 16.36 -22.73 -8.97
C TYR A 580 16.65 -23.74 -10.09
N PRO A 581 17.64 -24.63 -9.93
CA PRO A 581 18.01 -25.56 -10.99
C PRO A 581 16.84 -26.47 -11.41
N SER A 582 16.75 -26.76 -12.71
CA SER A 582 15.76 -27.70 -13.27
C SER A 582 15.84 -29.13 -12.69
N SER A 583 16.92 -29.46 -11.98
CA SER A 583 17.07 -30.72 -11.25
C SER A 583 16.30 -30.78 -9.92
N CYS A 584 15.84 -29.65 -9.38
CA CYS A 584 15.04 -29.61 -8.15
C CYS A 584 13.58 -29.93 -8.43
N GLU A 585 12.89 -30.52 -7.46
CA GLU A 585 11.45 -30.83 -7.55
C GLU A 585 10.56 -29.59 -7.40
N GLY A 586 11.15 -28.45 -7.04
CA GLY A 586 10.47 -27.17 -6.81
C GLY A 586 9.82 -27.08 -5.43
N LEU A 587 10.27 -27.90 -4.47
CA LEU A 587 9.78 -27.86 -3.10
C LEU A 587 10.59 -26.85 -2.29
N TYR A 588 9.97 -25.74 -1.90
CA TYR A 588 10.63 -24.67 -1.15
C TYR A 588 11.08 -25.17 0.23
N ASP A 589 12.35 -24.97 0.60
CA ASP A 589 12.95 -25.52 1.83
C ASP A 589 13.53 -24.44 2.75
N SER A 590 12.92 -23.26 2.75
CA SER A 590 13.24 -22.16 3.68
C SER A 590 12.00 -21.78 4.50
N GLU A 591 12.22 -21.16 5.67
CA GLU A 591 11.13 -20.65 6.51
C GLU A 591 10.63 -19.30 5.95
N ASP A 592 10.85 -18.22 6.70
CA ASP A 592 10.56 -16.84 6.30
C ASP A 592 11.88 -16.16 5.92
N LEU A 593 12.03 -15.93 4.62
CA LEU A 593 13.20 -15.33 4.00
C LEU A 593 13.44 -13.88 4.45
N CYS A 594 12.35 -13.13 4.67
CA CYS A 594 12.42 -11.75 5.15
C CYS A 594 12.89 -11.71 6.60
N ALA A 595 12.29 -12.56 7.46
CA ALA A 595 12.67 -12.66 8.86
C ALA A 595 14.12 -13.12 9.05
N ASP A 596 14.58 -14.10 8.25
CA ASP A 596 15.97 -14.57 8.26
C ASP A 596 16.94 -13.43 7.95
N LEU A 597 16.74 -12.70 6.84
CA LEU A 597 17.59 -11.57 6.46
C LEU A 597 17.64 -10.51 7.57
N MET A 598 16.48 -10.08 8.07
CA MET A 598 16.39 -9.05 9.12
C MET A 598 16.95 -9.50 10.46
N SER A 599 17.06 -10.81 10.70
CA SER A 599 17.73 -11.34 11.89
C SER A 599 19.26 -11.28 11.78
N ARG A 600 19.80 -11.61 10.60
CA ARG A 600 21.25 -11.68 10.32
C ARG A 600 21.89 -10.31 10.03
N ARG A 601 21.18 -9.44 9.30
CA ARG A 601 21.64 -8.10 8.87
C ARG A 601 20.77 -7.01 9.51
N LYS A 602 21.02 -6.73 10.80
CA LYS A 602 20.31 -5.69 11.56
C LYS A 602 20.54 -4.28 11.01
N ASP A 603 21.70 -4.08 10.40
CA ASP A 603 22.03 -2.89 9.63
C ASP A 603 21.06 -2.70 8.45
N LEU A 604 20.82 -3.72 7.62
CA LEU A 604 19.84 -3.65 6.53
C LEU A 604 18.40 -3.58 7.04
N ALA A 605 18.07 -4.28 8.13
CA ALA A 605 16.73 -4.27 8.72
C ALA A 605 16.24 -2.86 9.07
N SER A 606 17.15 -1.96 9.48
CA SER A 606 16.81 -0.56 9.78
C SER A 606 16.41 0.27 8.56
N HIS A 607 16.68 -0.25 7.35
CA HIS A 607 16.35 0.36 6.07
C HIS A 607 15.20 -0.37 5.35
N ILE A 608 14.51 -1.31 6.00
CA ILE A 608 13.38 -2.03 5.42
C ILE A 608 12.09 -1.49 6.04
N SER A 609 11.30 -0.79 5.24
CA SER A 609 9.98 -0.24 5.63
C SER A 609 8.95 -1.37 5.78
N ARG A 610 8.87 -2.22 4.74
CA ARG A 610 7.95 -3.36 4.67
C ARG A 610 8.62 -4.53 3.95
N SER A 611 8.19 -5.73 4.26
CA SER A 611 8.62 -6.95 3.56
C SER A 611 7.58 -8.05 3.72
N GLY A 612 7.65 -9.07 2.88
CA GLY A 612 6.79 -10.24 3.02
C GLY A 612 7.28 -11.42 2.20
N CYS A 613 7.18 -12.62 2.79
CA CYS A 613 7.48 -13.89 2.15
C CYS A 613 6.18 -14.52 1.62
N PHE A 614 6.11 -14.79 0.33
CA PHE A 614 4.93 -15.33 -0.35
C PHE A 614 4.84 -16.85 -0.31
N VAL A 615 5.95 -17.52 -0.01
CA VAL A 615 6.08 -18.98 -0.06
C VAL A 615 6.45 -19.51 1.32
N LYS A 616 5.91 -20.68 1.67
CA LYS A 616 6.22 -21.40 2.93
C LYS A 616 6.98 -22.69 2.67
N ARG A 617 7.73 -23.17 3.67
CA ARG A 617 8.41 -24.47 3.60
C ARG A 617 7.45 -25.58 3.15
N GLY A 618 7.90 -26.40 2.21
CA GLY A 618 7.16 -27.53 1.65
C GLY A 618 6.18 -27.15 0.55
N GLN A 619 5.96 -25.86 0.28
CA GLN A 619 5.14 -25.42 -0.84
C GLN A 619 5.86 -25.69 -2.15
N LYS A 620 5.09 -26.19 -3.13
CA LYS A 620 5.59 -26.37 -4.48
C LYS A 620 5.51 -25.05 -5.24
N VAL A 621 6.65 -24.60 -5.75
CA VAL A 621 6.78 -23.42 -6.60
C VAL A 621 6.99 -23.89 -8.03
N PRO A 622 6.34 -23.28 -9.04
CA PRO A 622 6.66 -23.54 -10.44
C PRO A 622 8.07 -23.08 -10.80
N HIS A 623 8.75 -23.82 -11.67
CA HIS A 623 10.05 -23.41 -12.20
C HIS A 623 9.83 -22.28 -13.20
N PRO A 624 10.72 -21.26 -13.32
CA PRO A 624 10.54 -20.15 -14.26
C PRO A 624 10.28 -20.57 -15.71
N SER A 625 10.89 -21.68 -16.15
CA SER A 625 10.68 -22.24 -17.50
C SER A 625 9.26 -22.77 -17.76
N THR A 626 8.38 -22.84 -16.75
CA THR A 626 6.98 -23.22 -16.94
C THR A 626 6.13 -22.10 -17.53
N GLY A 627 6.66 -20.87 -17.59
CA GLY A 627 5.91 -19.67 -17.99
C GLY A 627 5.04 -19.09 -16.88
N VAL A 628 5.00 -19.72 -15.70
CA VAL A 628 4.32 -19.19 -14.51
C VAL A 628 5.32 -18.41 -13.69
N HIS A 629 5.06 -17.11 -13.52
CA HIS A 629 5.90 -16.22 -12.73
C HIS A 629 5.60 -16.40 -11.23
N SER A 630 6.64 -16.42 -10.40
CA SER A 630 6.50 -16.64 -8.96
C SER A 630 7.52 -15.83 -8.18
N PHE A 631 7.03 -14.95 -7.31
CA PHE A 631 7.83 -14.27 -6.32
C PHE A 631 7.94 -15.11 -5.04
N LEU A 632 9.14 -15.21 -4.49
CA LEU A 632 9.40 -15.79 -3.18
C LEU A 632 9.13 -14.78 -2.06
N ALA A 633 9.54 -13.53 -2.27
CA ALA A 633 9.39 -12.46 -1.30
C ALA A 633 9.50 -11.08 -1.95
N TYR A 634 9.23 -10.03 -1.16
CA TYR A 634 9.55 -8.65 -1.50
C TYR A 634 10.12 -7.89 -0.29
N PHE A 635 10.86 -6.81 -0.57
CA PHE A 635 11.35 -5.84 0.42
C PHE A 635 11.17 -4.41 -0.09
N ASN A 636 10.65 -3.52 0.74
CA ASN A 636 10.64 -2.07 0.49
C ASN A 636 11.83 -1.47 1.23
N VAL A 637 12.93 -1.25 0.52
CA VAL A 637 14.21 -0.77 1.06
C VAL A 637 14.29 0.73 0.86
N PHE A 638 14.61 1.51 1.89
CA PHE A 638 14.62 2.96 1.81
C PHE A 638 15.92 3.61 2.31
N SER A 639 16.21 4.80 1.78
CA SER A 639 17.17 5.74 2.38
C SER A 639 16.63 7.17 2.35
N ARG A 640 16.86 7.88 3.47
CA ARG A 640 16.63 9.32 3.62
C ARG A 640 17.79 10.18 3.11
N LYS A 641 18.95 9.60 2.80
CA LYS A 641 20.14 10.36 2.38
C LYS A 641 20.17 10.61 0.88
N SER A 642 19.95 9.56 0.07
CA SER A 642 19.97 9.67 -1.39
C SER A 642 19.37 8.45 -2.07
N ARG A 643 18.95 8.63 -3.32
CA ARG A 643 18.56 7.55 -4.24
C ARG A 643 19.66 6.50 -4.40
N HIS A 644 20.90 6.96 -4.56
CA HIS A 644 22.06 6.08 -4.74
C HIS A 644 22.28 5.15 -3.54
N GLU A 645 22.19 5.67 -2.31
CA GLU A 645 22.30 4.82 -1.11
C GLU A 645 21.14 3.82 -1.04
N ALA A 646 19.92 4.26 -1.39
CA ALA A 646 18.76 3.37 -1.40
C ALA A 646 18.92 2.21 -2.40
N LEU A 647 19.44 2.49 -3.61
CA LEU A 647 19.77 1.47 -4.62
C LEU A 647 20.90 0.54 -4.16
N GLN A 648 21.93 1.08 -3.51
CA GLN A 648 23.01 0.28 -2.95
C GLN A 648 22.49 -0.69 -1.88
N LEU A 649 21.67 -0.20 -0.93
CA LEU A 649 21.04 -1.02 0.10
C LEU A 649 20.12 -2.09 -0.50
N ALA A 650 19.35 -1.74 -1.53
CA ALA A 650 18.49 -2.68 -2.24
C ALA A 650 19.29 -3.81 -2.90
N LYS A 651 20.44 -3.48 -3.50
CA LYS A 651 21.39 -4.47 -4.03
C LYS A 651 21.93 -5.37 -2.92
N GLU A 652 22.38 -4.79 -1.81
CA GLU A 652 22.89 -5.57 -0.66
C GLU A 652 21.82 -6.50 -0.07
N VAL A 653 20.58 -6.06 0.03
CA VAL A 653 19.43 -6.89 0.45
C VAL A 653 19.30 -8.09 -0.48
N ARG A 654 19.31 -7.89 -1.80
CA ARG A 654 19.22 -8.98 -2.78
C ARG A 654 20.38 -9.97 -2.67
N ASP A 655 21.60 -9.47 -2.51
CA ASP A 655 22.81 -10.32 -2.42
C ASP A 655 22.85 -11.17 -1.13
N GLU A 656 22.22 -10.71 -0.05
CA GLU A 656 22.23 -11.37 1.26
C GLU A 656 21.01 -12.25 1.55
N VAL A 657 20.03 -12.21 0.66
CA VAL A 657 18.88 -13.12 0.69
C VAL A 657 19.35 -14.55 0.41
N ARG A 658 18.84 -15.50 1.19
CA ARG A 658 19.20 -16.93 1.10
C ARG A 658 17.93 -17.78 1.08
N TYR A 659 17.82 -18.66 0.10
CA TYR A 659 16.77 -19.68 0.02
C TYR A 659 17.29 -20.97 -0.61
N SER A 660 16.53 -22.05 -0.46
CA SER A 660 16.82 -23.34 -1.07
C SER A 660 15.55 -24.04 -1.55
N PHE A 661 15.73 -24.93 -2.53
CA PHE A 661 14.73 -25.84 -3.04
C PHE A 661 15.24 -27.28 -2.93
N LYS A 662 14.31 -28.22 -2.69
CA LYS A 662 14.55 -29.66 -2.89
C LYS A 662 14.17 -30.06 -4.30
#